data_AF-A0A1U7UEF7-F1
#
_entry.id   AF-A0A1U7UEF7-F1
#
_cell.length_a   1.000
_cell.length_b   1.000
_cell.length_c   1.000
_cell.angle_alpha   90.00
_cell.angle_beta   90.00
_cell.angle_gamma   90.00
#
_symmetry.space_group_name_H-M   'P 1'
#
loop_
_entity.id
_entity.type
_entity.pdbx_description
1 polymer ?
#
loop_
_entity_poly.entity_id
_entity_poly.type
_entity_poly.pdbx_seq_one_letter_code
_entity_poly.pdbx_strand_id
1 'polypeptide(L)'
;MGCSSSSSKDKRSETMLKATLIIQNWYRGNRARLKARQQYALAIFRSIEYADEQGQMQLSSFFSFMLENYAHVHQDDPKLVNRLVKIQHDIKNSRDLVDLIVVPDSYDGPRLQFPLTFTDIVSLVEAFKQQQILHAHYVLEVLIETKRVLMQMPNITHVKTSPSKEITICGDLHGKLDDLCLIFYKNGLPSENNPYVFNGDFVDRGKNSIEILMILFVSFLVFPEDLHLNRGNHEDFMMNLRYGFTKEILHKYKLHGKRILQILEELYTWLPIGTIIDDEVLVIHGGISESTDLNLLHRLERNKMRSVLIPPMKDSGEYATDLKQNKVGETVTAPGRIKPNESPSEDLSVCEWKQVIDILWSDPRSKKGCYPNTCRGGGCYFGPDVTARILSRHQLKMLIRSHECKPEGYEICHDGKVVTVFSASNYYEEGSNRGAYIKLSSGMNPQFFQYQVTKATCLKPFYKRVNTLEMSAIKILKERIIARKSDLICAFQLEDKKNSGQISVSQWAFCMESILRLNLPWRSLSLHLVDIDRDGKVDYMSSFHDIHIEKPVKEVHSALIETLYRYRSDLETVFNIIDSDHSGLISMEEFRAMWKLFRSHYSVPIEDSQVDYLANAMDVNKDGSIDFNEFLKAFHVVHRYEKLKKDVNFG
;
A
#
# COMPACT_ATOMS: atom_id res chain seq x y z
N MET A 1 24.14 31.41 73.90
CA MET A 1 23.81 31.46 72.46
C MET A 1 23.88 30.05 71.91
N GLY A 2 22.84 29.58 71.22
CA GLY A 2 22.87 28.33 70.46
C GLY A 2 21.64 27.46 70.68
N CYS A 3 20.67 27.59 69.76
CA CYS A 3 19.79 26.52 69.25
C CYS A 3 18.62 27.15 68.47
N SER A 4 18.74 27.27 67.13
CA SER A 4 17.57 27.56 66.27
C SER A 4 17.74 27.23 64.77
N SER A 5 18.83 26.58 64.33
CA SER A 5 19.13 26.43 62.89
C SER A 5 18.87 25.05 62.26
N SER A 6 18.49 24.00 63.01
CA SER A 6 18.29 22.65 62.43
C SER A 6 16.89 22.39 61.87
N SER A 7 15.81 22.86 62.52
CA SER A 7 14.43 22.51 62.08
C SER A 7 13.99 23.19 60.77
N SER A 8 14.63 24.31 60.40
CA SER A 8 14.32 25.02 59.15
C SER A 8 14.92 24.33 57.92
N LYS A 9 16.05 23.60 58.07
CA LYS A 9 16.67 22.82 56.99
C LYS A 9 15.85 21.57 56.64
N ASP A 10 15.32 20.87 57.63
CA ASP A 10 14.48 19.67 57.41
C ASP A 10 13.16 20.02 56.71
N LYS A 11 12.46 21.08 57.15
CA LYS A 11 11.24 21.56 56.47
C LYS A 11 11.50 22.01 55.03
N ARG A 12 12.66 22.61 54.76
CA ARG A 12 13.04 23.04 53.40
C ARG A 12 13.35 21.85 52.50
N SER A 13 13.96 20.80 53.06
CA SER A 13 14.24 19.53 52.39
C SER A 13 12.95 18.75 52.06
N GLU A 14 12.01 18.68 53.00
CA GLU A 14 10.69 18.08 52.81
C GLU A 14 9.85 18.85 51.77
N THR A 15 9.89 20.19 51.81
CA THR A 15 9.23 21.04 50.82
C THR A 15 9.84 20.85 49.43
N MET A 16 11.16 20.72 49.33
CA MET A 16 11.83 20.40 48.06
C MET A 16 11.40 19.03 47.53
N LEU A 17 11.38 17.99 48.36
CA LEU A 17 10.93 16.65 47.98
C LEU A 17 9.48 16.65 47.48
N LYS A 18 8.57 17.34 48.19
CA LYS A 18 7.17 17.52 47.75
C LYS A 18 7.08 18.25 46.42
N ALA A 19 7.82 19.33 46.24
CA ALA A 19 7.87 20.07 44.97
C ALA A 19 8.42 19.20 43.82
N THR A 20 9.49 18.44 44.05
CA THR A 20 10.06 17.51 43.07
C THR A 20 9.04 16.43 42.67
N LEU A 21 8.32 15.84 43.63
CA LEU A 21 7.28 14.85 43.33
C LEU A 21 6.13 15.45 42.51
N ILE A 22 5.68 16.68 42.84
CA ILE A 22 4.65 17.39 42.08
C ILE A 22 5.13 17.66 40.65
N ILE A 23 6.36 18.15 40.47
CA ILE A 23 6.95 18.41 39.15
C ILE A 23 7.09 17.11 38.35
N GLN A 24 7.54 16.02 38.98
CA GLN A 24 7.65 14.71 38.34
C GLN A 24 6.28 14.17 37.92
N ASN A 25 5.27 14.28 38.77
CA ASN A 25 3.91 13.84 38.46
C ASN A 25 3.29 14.69 37.35
N TRP A 26 3.46 16.02 37.41
CA TRP A 26 3.04 16.92 36.34
C TRP A 26 3.74 16.61 35.02
N TYR A 27 5.06 16.38 35.05
CA TYR A 27 5.84 16.02 33.87
C TYR A 27 5.39 14.68 33.28
N ARG A 28 5.19 13.65 34.11
CA ARG A 28 4.67 12.33 33.69
C ARG A 28 3.27 12.46 33.08
N GLY A 29 2.38 13.20 33.73
CA GLY A 29 1.02 13.45 33.24
C GLY A 29 0.99 14.22 31.92
N ASN A 30 1.77 15.30 31.82
CA ASN A 30 1.88 16.07 30.59
C ASN A 30 2.50 15.26 29.45
N ARG A 31 3.53 14.44 29.74
CA ARG A 31 4.16 13.54 28.76
C ARG A 31 3.19 12.45 28.30
N ALA A 32 2.41 11.87 29.21
CA ALA A 32 1.37 10.90 28.87
C ALA A 32 0.28 11.52 27.97
N ARG A 33 -0.17 12.74 28.29
CA ARG A 33 -1.15 13.48 27.47
C ARG A 33 -0.62 13.78 26.06
N LEU A 34 0.62 14.22 25.94
CA LEU A 34 1.25 14.46 24.65
C LEU A 34 1.40 13.18 23.82
N LYS A 35 1.76 12.06 24.45
CA LYS A 35 1.81 10.76 23.77
C LYS A 35 0.42 10.29 23.31
N ALA A 36 -0.62 10.47 24.13
CA ALA A 36 -1.98 10.13 23.73
C ALA A 36 -2.43 10.95 22.51
N ARG A 37 -2.17 12.26 22.51
CA ARG A 37 -2.43 13.14 21.34
C ARG A 37 -1.67 12.71 20.09
N GLN A 38 -0.39 12.36 20.23
CA GLN A 38 0.40 11.82 19.13
C GLN A 38 -0.21 10.51 18.58
N GLN A 39 -0.61 9.59 19.46
CA GLN A 39 -1.24 8.33 19.07
C GLN A 39 -2.57 8.54 18.35
N TYR A 40 -3.39 9.50 18.78
CA TYR A 40 -4.62 9.85 18.09
C TYR A 40 -4.37 10.40 16.69
N ALA A 41 -3.40 11.31 16.54
CA ALA A 41 -3.04 11.87 15.24
C ALA A 41 -2.54 10.77 14.28
N LEU A 42 -1.66 9.87 14.75
CA LEU A 42 -1.19 8.72 13.97
C LEU A 42 -2.32 7.75 13.61
N ALA A 43 -3.28 7.54 14.51
CA ALA A 43 -4.44 6.70 14.23
C ALA A 43 -5.32 7.27 13.12
N ILE A 44 -5.47 8.60 13.03
CA ILE A 44 -6.18 9.27 11.94
C ILE A 44 -5.49 8.98 10.60
N PHE A 45 -4.19 9.23 10.49
CA PHE A 45 -3.45 8.99 9.26
C PHE A 45 -3.56 7.54 8.80
N ARG A 46 -3.30 6.60 9.72
CA ARG A 46 -3.37 5.16 9.43
C ARG A 46 -4.76 4.71 9.01
N SER A 47 -5.82 5.18 9.67
CA SER A 47 -7.19 4.79 9.30
C SER A 47 -7.59 5.32 7.92
N ILE A 48 -7.10 6.49 7.52
CA ILE A 48 -7.31 7.02 6.17
C ILE A 48 -6.53 6.21 5.14
N GLU A 49 -5.26 5.93 5.42
CA GLU A 49 -4.39 5.11 4.56
C GLU A 49 -4.99 3.72 4.31
N TYR A 50 -5.42 3.03 5.37
CA TYR A 50 -6.05 1.71 5.25
C TYR A 50 -7.35 1.77 4.44
N ALA A 51 -8.16 2.81 4.64
CA ALA A 51 -9.38 2.99 3.86
C ALA A 51 -9.10 3.19 2.36
N ASP A 52 -8.02 3.90 2.01
CA ASP A 52 -7.61 4.06 0.61
C ASP A 52 -7.11 2.74 0.01
N GLU A 53 -6.34 1.95 0.77
CA GLU A 53 -5.88 0.60 0.35
C GLU A 53 -7.05 -0.35 0.14
N GLN A 54 -8.01 -0.35 1.07
CA GLN A 54 -9.23 -1.14 0.96
C GLN A 54 -10.08 -0.73 -0.24
N GLY A 55 -10.21 0.57 -0.51
CA GLY A 55 -10.90 1.07 -1.68
C GLY A 55 -10.30 0.50 -2.97
N GLN A 56 -8.98 0.39 -3.04
CA GLN A 56 -8.28 -0.19 -4.19
C GLN A 56 -8.54 -1.70 -4.34
N MET A 57 -8.50 -2.46 -3.25
CA MET A 57 -8.83 -3.89 -3.24
C MET A 57 -10.29 -4.14 -3.68
N GLN A 58 -11.22 -3.32 -3.20
CA GLN A 58 -12.65 -3.42 -3.53
C GLN A 58 -12.91 -3.08 -5.00
N LEU A 59 -12.26 -2.03 -5.51
CA LEU A 59 -12.37 -1.65 -6.91
C LEU A 59 -11.91 -2.79 -7.82
N SER A 60 -10.78 -3.41 -7.49
CA SER A 60 -10.29 -4.59 -8.22
C SER A 60 -11.27 -5.76 -8.16
N SER A 61 -11.78 -6.08 -6.96
CA SER A 61 -12.76 -7.16 -6.77
C SER A 61 -14.07 -6.91 -7.53
N PHE A 62 -14.53 -5.65 -7.57
CA PHE A 62 -15.71 -5.26 -8.34
C PHE A 62 -15.50 -5.49 -9.84
N PHE A 63 -14.34 -5.10 -10.37
CA PHE A 63 -14.01 -5.37 -11.77
C PHE A 63 -13.96 -6.88 -12.06
N SER A 64 -13.32 -7.67 -11.20
CA SER A 64 -13.33 -9.13 -11.31
C SER A 64 -14.75 -9.71 -11.31
N PHE A 65 -15.60 -9.28 -10.39
CA PHE A 65 -17.00 -9.73 -10.28
C PHE A 65 -17.83 -9.36 -11.52
N MET A 66 -17.68 -8.15 -12.04
CA MET A 66 -18.37 -7.72 -13.27
C MET A 66 -18.00 -8.61 -14.46
N LEU A 67 -16.74 -9.02 -14.54
CA LEU A 67 -16.20 -9.87 -15.60
C LEU A 67 -16.65 -11.32 -15.46
N GLU A 68 -16.65 -11.88 -14.24
CA GLU A 68 -17.16 -13.24 -13.96
C GLU A 68 -18.63 -13.37 -14.37
N ASN A 69 -19.48 -12.41 -13.99
CA ASN A 69 -20.90 -12.44 -14.34
C ASN A 69 -21.15 -12.22 -15.83
N TYR A 70 -20.28 -11.50 -16.54
CA TYR A 70 -20.37 -11.33 -17.98
C TYR A 70 -19.93 -12.59 -18.74
N ALA A 71 -18.85 -13.25 -18.31
CA ALA A 71 -18.35 -14.49 -18.89
C ALA A 71 -19.36 -15.66 -18.73
N HIS A 72 -20.11 -15.69 -17.63
CA HIS A 72 -21.19 -16.67 -17.42
C HIS A 72 -22.37 -16.53 -18.41
N VAL A 73 -22.54 -15.39 -19.07
CA VAL A 73 -23.64 -15.15 -20.04
C VAL A 73 -23.30 -15.68 -21.44
N HIS A 74 -22.02 -15.94 -21.74
CA HIS A 74 -21.58 -16.39 -23.06
C HIS A 74 -20.53 -17.51 -22.94
N GLN A 75 -21.00 -18.74 -22.70
CA GLN A 75 -20.20 -19.96 -22.83
C GLN A 75 -20.30 -20.48 -24.26
N ASP A 76 -19.26 -20.30 -25.08
CA ASP A 76 -18.85 -21.18 -26.20
C ASP A 76 -17.76 -20.51 -27.06
N ASP A 77 -16.46 -20.79 -26.81
CA ASP A 77 -15.50 -21.06 -27.92
C ASP A 77 -14.15 -21.64 -27.42
N PRO A 78 -13.84 -22.92 -27.67
CA PRO A 78 -12.56 -23.56 -27.36
C PRO A 78 -11.35 -23.05 -28.17
N LYS A 79 -11.53 -22.13 -29.14
CA LYS A 79 -10.44 -21.60 -29.99
C LYS A 79 -9.62 -20.47 -29.36
N LEU A 80 -10.07 -19.89 -28.24
CA LEU A 80 -9.41 -18.79 -27.55
C LEU A 80 -8.12 -19.20 -26.83
N VAL A 81 -8.04 -20.45 -26.36
CA VAL A 81 -6.87 -21.02 -25.64
C VAL A 81 -5.62 -21.02 -26.53
N ASN A 82 -5.75 -21.34 -27.83
CA ASN A 82 -4.61 -21.31 -28.76
C ASN A 82 -4.17 -19.91 -29.21
N ARG A 83 -4.94 -18.85 -28.90
CA ARG A 83 -4.52 -17.45 -29.14
C ARG A 83 -3.88 -16.81 -27.91
N LEU A 84 -4.19 -17.29 -26.71
CA LEU A 84 -3.62 -16.82 -25.44
C LEU A 84 -2.11 -17.12 -25.33
N VAL A 85 -1.64 -18.23 -25.89
CA VAL A 85 -0.19 -18.57 -25.96
C VAL A 85 0.58 -17.68 -26.97
N LYS A 86 -0.10 -16.85 -27.76
CA LYS A 86 0.48 -16.13 -28.91
C LYS A 86 0.46 -14.60 -28.82
N ILE A 87 0.42 -14.05 -27.60
CA ILE A 87 0.82 -12.64 -27.32
C ILE A 87 2.11 -12.65 -26.50
N GLN A 88 3.00 -13.59 -26.83
CA GLN A 88 4.32 -13.72 -26.22
C GLN A 88 5.35 -13.93 -27.32
N HIS A 89 5.52 -12.89 -28.13
CA HIS A 89 6.75 -12.64 -28.86
C HIS A 89 6.76 -11.18 -29.32
N ASP A 90 7.28 -10.29 -28.47
CA ASP A 90 8.04 -9.11 -28.92
C ASP A 90 8.95 -8.51 -27.81
N ILE A 91 9.47 -9.35 -26.91
CA ILE A 91 10.62 -8.99 -26.05
C ILE A 91 11.95 -9.35 -26.72
N LYS A 92 11.93 -9.84 -27.97
CA LYS A 92 13.18 -10.13 -28.68
C LYS A 92 13.96 -8.86 -29.07
N ASN A 93 13.35 -7.67 -28.96
CA ASN A 93 13.94 -6.39 -29.38
C ASN A 93 14.05 -5.34 -28.24
N SER A 94 13.99 -5.71 -26.96
CA SER A 94 14.05 -4.70 -25.88
C SER A 94 15.42 -4.02 -25.76
N ARG A 95 16.53 -4.74 -26.02
CA ARG A 95 17.88 -4.15 -26.11
C ARG A 95 18.01 -3.22 -27.30
N ASP A 96 17.55 -3.66 -28.48
CA ASP A 96 17.60 -2.87 -29.72
C ASP A 96 16.88 -1.51 -29.58
N LEU A 97 15.86 -1.42 -28.72
CA LEU A 97 15.11 -0.18 -28.45
C LEU A 97 15.81 0.77 -27.45
N VAL A 98 16.63 0.25 -26.53
CA VAL A 98 17.41 1.09 -25.60
C VAL A 98 18.60 1.72 -26.33
N ASP A 99 19.21 0.96 -27.24
CA ASP A 99 20.34 1.43 -28.09
C ASP A 99 19.94 2.60 -29.01
N LEU A 100 18.65 2.78 -29.28
CA LEU A 100 18.11 3.90 -30.05
C LEU A 100 17.98 5.20 -29.22
N ILE A 101 18.07 5.13 -27.88
CA ILE A 101 17.95 6.30 -27.01
C ILE A 101 19.34 6.95 -26.86
N VAL A 102 19.61 7.96 -27.69
CA VAL A 102 20.87 8.71 -27.65
C VAL A 102 20.93 9.58 -26.40
N VAL A 103 21.99 9.42 -25.61
CA VAL A 103 22.29 10.31 -24.47
C VAL A 103 23.00 11.55 -25.01
N PRO A 104 22.43 12.77 -24.87
CA PRO A 104 23.07 13.97 -25.40
C PRO A 104 24.38 14.29 -24.67
N ASP A 105 25.34 14.91 -25.35
CA ASP A 105 26.61 15.36 -24.76
C ASP A 105 26.39 16.42 -23.66
N SER A 106 25.29 17.17 -23.75
CA SER A 106 24.89 18.14 -22.73
C SER A 106 24.38 17.51 -21.43
N TYR A 107 24.21 16.19 -21.37
CA TYR A 107 23.84 15.49 -20.15
C TYR A 107 25.05 15.40 -19.21
N ASP A 108 24.91 16.00 -18.04
CA ASP A 108 25.93 16.17 -17.00
C ASP A 108 25.76 15.23 -15.80
N GLY A 109 24.70 14.43 -15.78
CA GLY A 109 24.46 13.44 -14.74
C GLY A 109 25.27 12.14 -14.90
N PRO A 110 25.07 11.18 -13.98
CA PRO A 110 25.82 9.91 -13.98
C PRO A 110 25.66 9.14 -15.28
N ARG A 111 26.77 8.64 -15.83
CA ARG A 111 26.81 7.77 -17.00
C ARG A 111 27.23 6.38 -16.55
N LEU A 112 26.30 5.44 -16.65
CA LEU A 112 26.53 4.06 -16.24
C LEU A 112 27.12 3.25 -17.39
N GLN A 113 28.02 2.32 -17.08
CA GLN A 113 28.57 1.38 -18.05
C GLN A 113 28.66 -0.01 -17.40
N PHE A 114 28.13 -1.02 -18.08
CA PHE A 114 28.21 -2.39 -17.60
C PHE A 114 29.58 -3.04 -17.91
N PRO A 115 30.14 -3.86 -17.00
CA PRO A 115 29.58 -4.22 -15.69
C PRO A 115 29.66 -3.07 -14.69
N LEU A 116 28.57 -2.90 -13.91
CA LEU A 116 28.48 -1.87 -12.89
C LEU A 116 29.47 -2.15 -11.74
N THR A 117 29.90 -1.08 -11.08
CA THR A 117 30.91 -1.09 -10.03
C THR A 117 30.43 -0.36 -8.78
N PHE A 118 31.16 -0.50 -7.67
CA PHE A 118 30.89 0.27 -6.45
C PHE A 118 30.90 1.79 -6.68
N THR A 119 31.72 2.28 -7.61
CA THR A 119 31.80 3.71 -7.98
C THR A 119 30.49 4.22 -8.57
N ASP A 120 29.75 3.38 -9.28
CA ASP A 120 28.44 3.73 -9.85
C ASP A 120 27.42 3.95 -8.73
N ILE A 121 27.43 3.12 -7.68
CA ILE A 121 26.59 3.31 -6.50
C ILE A 121 26.86 4.67 -5.86
N VAL A 122 28.14 4.98 -5.60
CA VAL A 122 28.55 6.25 -4.99
C VAL A 122 28.13 7.44 -5.86
N SER A 123 28.34 7.34 -7.17
CA SER A 123 27.99 8.41 -8.13
C SER A 123 26.49 8.67 -8.16
N LEU A 124 25.66 7.62 -8.16
CA LEU A 124 24.20 7.75 -8.11
C LEU A 124 23.72 8.37 -6.81
N VAL A 125 24.24 7.91 -5.67
CA VAL A 125 23.87 8.47 -4.36
C VAL A 125 24.17 9.98 -4.30
N GLU A 126 25.36 10.40 -4.77
CA GLU A 126 25.72 11.81 -4.75
C GLU A 126 24.90 12.64 -5.74
N ALA A 127 24.71 12.16 -6.97
CA ALA A 127 23.89 12.83 -7.98
C ALA A 127 22.43 13.03 -7.52
N PHE A 128 21.83 12.00 -6.93
CA PHE A 128 20.44 12.08 -6.46
C PHE A 128 20.29 12.96 -5.22
N LYS A 129 21.30 13.04 -4.35
CA LYS A 129 21.32 14.05 -3.25
C LYS A 129 21.36 15.48 -3.79
N GLN A 130 21.96 15.68 -4.95
CA GLN A 130 21.97 16.96 -5.68
C GLN A 130 20.73 17.14 -6.58
N GLN A 131 19.72 16.27 -6.46
CA GLN A 131 18.48 16.30 -7.24
C GLN A 131 18.68 16.18 -8.76
N GLN A 132 19.79 15.57 -9.19
CA GLN A 132 19.99 15.23 -10.59
C GLN A 132 19.07 14.08 -11.00
N ILE A 133 18.67 14.05 -12.26
CA ILE A 133 17.84 12.99 -12.84
C ILE A 133 18.74 12.06 -13.66
N LEU A 134 18.66 10.74 -13.40
CA LEU A 134 19.36 9.75 -14.22
C LEU A 134 18.75 9.73 -15.62
N HIS A 135 19.56 9.66 -16.68
CA HIS A 135 19.01 9.62 -18.04
C HIS A 135 18.18 8.34 -18.28
N ALA A 136 17.08 8.45 -19.04
CA ALA A 136 16.15 7.35 -19.31
C ALA A 136 16.83 6.10 -19.90
N HIS A 137 17.85 6.29 -20.74
CA HIS A 137 18.69 5.23 -21.28
C HIS A 137 19.26 4.32 -20.17
N TYR A 138 19.95 4.91 -19.18
CA TYR A 138 20.56 4.16 -18.08
C TYR A 138 19.50 3.55 -17.15
N VAL A 139 18.36 4.23 -16.94
CA VAL A 139 17.24 3.66 -16.17
C VAL A 139 16.75 2.38 -16.82
N LEU A 140 16.47 2.40 -18.13
CA LEU A 140 15.99 1.24 -18.87
C LEU A 140 17.02 0.11 -18.87
N GLU A 141 18.30 0.41 -19.04
CA GLU A 141 19.38 -0.57 -19.01
C GLU A 141 19.46 -1.29 -17.65
N VAL A 142 19.45 -0.52 -16.55
CA VAL A 142 19.42 -1.07 -15.18
C VAL A 142 18.19 -1.94 -14.95
N LEU A 143 17.00 -1.50 -15.37
CA LEU A 143 15.78 -2.29 -15.21
C LEU A 143 15.82 -3.62 -15.99
N ILE A 144 16.31 -3.60 -17.23
CA ILE A 144 16.41 -4.81 -18.06
C ILE A 144 17.40 -5.80 -17.45
N GLU A 145 18.58 -5.35 -17.03
CA GLU A 145 19.58 -6.23 -16.42
C GLU A 145 19.12 -6.74 -15.04
N THR A 146 18.48 -5.89 -14.24
CA THR A 146 17.90 -6.31 -12.95
C THR A 146 16.87 -7.40 -13.14
N LYS A 147 15.93 -7.21 -14.08
CA LYS A 147 14.93 -8.22 -14.42
C LYS A 147 15.59 -9.54 -14.81
N ARG A 148 16.64 -9.51 -15.64
CA ARG A 148 17.36 -10.72 -16.09
C ARG A 148 17.95 -11.50 -14.91
N VAL A 149 18.51 -10.81 -13.91
CA VAL A 149 19.05 -11.45 -12.70
C VAL A 149 17.92 -11.98 -11.81
N LEU A 150 16.88 -11.17 -11.55
CA LEU A 150 15.73 -11.56 -10.73
C LEU A 150 15.00 -12.80 -11.27
N MET A 151 14.91 -12.96 -12.60
CA MET A 151 14.34 -14.16 -13.23
C MET A 151 15.03 -15.47 -12.84
N GLN A 152 16.30 -15.41 -12.42
CA GLN A 152 17.09 -16.58 -12.02
C GLN A 152 17.01 -16.83 -10.51
N MET A 153 16.45 -15.89 -9.74
CA MET A 153 16.37 -16.01 -8.29
C MET A 153 15.19 -16.87 -7.81
N PRO A 154 15.33 -17.55 -6.66
CA PRO A 154 14.21 -18.24 -6.02
C PRO A 154 13.18 -17.25 -5.46
N ASN A 155 11.98 -17.74 -5.13
CA ASN A 155 10.95 -16.93 -4.47
C ASN A 155 11.35 -16.53 -3.04
N ILE A 156 12.09 -17.41 -2.36
CA ILE A 156 12.60 -17.19 -1.00
C ILE A 156 14.11 -17.34 -1.05
N THR A 157 14.83 -16.25 -0.77
CA THR A 157 16.30 -16.24 -0.74
C THR A 157 16.79 -16.77 0.60
N HIS A 158 17.83 -17.60 0.62
CA HIS A 158 18.45 -18.10 1.84
C HIS A 158 19.81 -17.42 2.06
N VAL A 159 20.04 -16.89 3.25
CA VAL A 159 21.25 -16.13 3.60
C VAL A 159 21.84 -16.69 4.89
N LYS A 160 23.18 -16.75 4.96
CA LYS A 160 23.93 -17.20 6.12
C LYS A 160 24.81 -16.07 6.65
N THR A 161 24.77 -15.82 7.95
CA THR A 161 25.57 -14.77 8.62
C THR A 161 26.86 -15.33 9.23
N SER A 162 26.99 -16.65 9.39
CA SER A 162 28.21 -17.29 9.89
C SER A 162 29.33 -17.28 8.83
N PRO A 163 30.61 -17.01 9.20
CA PRO A 163 31.12 -16.94 10.57
C PRO A 163 31.11 -15.55 11.23
N SER A 164 30.92 -14.44 10.52
CA SER A 164 30.86 -13.09 11.16
C SER A 164 30.13 -12.01 10.33
N LYS A 165 29.40 -12.36 9.26
CA LYS A 165 28.68 -11.39 8.43
C LYS A 165 27.42 -10.92 9.16
N GLU A 166 27.52 -9.81 9.88
CA GLU A 166 26.35 -9.06 10.33
C GLU A 166 25.55 -8.60 9.10
N ILE A 167 24.22 -8.80 9.11
CA ILE A 167 23.33 -8.37 8.03
C ILE A 167 22.38 -7.28 8.50
N THR A 168 22.19 -6.27 7.64
CA THR A 168 21.28 -5.16 7.90
C THR A 168 19.92 -5.39 7.25
N ILE A 169 18.83 -5.20 7.98
CA ILE A 169 17.47 -5.32 7.45
C ILE A 169 16.78 -3.96 7.54
N CYS A 170 16.38 -3.43 6.39
CA CYS A 170 15.60 -2.21 6.23
C CYS A 170 14.15 -2.56 5.88
N GLY A 171 13.21 -1.83 6.47
CA GLY A 171 11.80 -1.90 6.08
C GLY A 171 11.47 -0.88 4.99
N ASP A 172 10.21 -0.44 4.98
CA ASP A 172 9.65 0.45 3.97
C ASP A 172 10.44 1.76 3.88
N LEU A 173 10.62 2.27 2.65
CA LEU A 173 11.29 3.53 2.37
C LEU A 173 10.35 4.55 1.71
N HIS A 174 9.37 4.12 0.93
CA HIS A 174 8.33 4.96 0.32
C HIS A 174 8.87 6.27 -0.28
N GLY A 175 9.88 6.18 -1.14
CA GLY A 175 10.45 7.34 -1.83
C GLY A 175 11.10 8.39 -0.91
N LYS A 176 11.50 8.04 0.32
CA LYS A 176 12.23 8.92 1.25
C LYS A 176 13.75 8.80 1.06
N LEU A 177 14.27 9.40 0.00
CA LEU A 177 15.69 9.29 -0.36
C LEU A 177 16.64 9.78 0.76
N ASP A 178 16.27 10.83 1.49
CA ASP A 178 17.06 11.35 2.61
C ASP A 178 17.25 10.29 3.72
N ASP A 179 16.24 9.45 3.97
CA ASP A 179 16.31 8.39 4.97
C ASP A 179 17.29 7.30 4.51
N LEU A 180 17.22 6.88 3.25
CA LEU A 180 18.16 5.92 2.66
C LEU A 180 19.61 6.44 2.73
N CYS A 181 19.82 7.71 2.37
CA CYS A 181 21.13 8.35 2.46
C CYS A 181 21.64 8.39 3.89
N LEU A 182 20.77 8.63 4.88
CA LEU A 182 21.14 8.64 6.29
C LEU A 182 21.48 7.23 6.80
N ILE A 183 20.77 6.20 6.35
CA ILE A 183 21.12 4.80 6.62
C ILE A 183 22.53 4.52 6.11
N PHE A 184 22.82 4.80 4.83
CA PHE A 184 24.14 4.56 4.26
C PHE A 184 25.25 5.39 4.89
N TYR A 185 24.95 6.63 5.29
CA TYR A 185 25.92 7.45 6.02
C TYR A 185 26.28 6.84 7.39
N LYS A 186 25.30 6.30 8.12
CA LYS A 186 25.52 5.74 9.47
C LYS A 186 26.01 4.31 9.46
N ASN A 187 25.58 3.52 8.48
CA ASN A 187 25.76 2.08 8.45
C ASN A 187 26.71 1.61 7.35
N GLY A 188 27.16 2.52 6.48
CA GLY A 188 27.96 2.20 5.30
C GLY A 188 27.10 1.77 4.11
N LEU A 189 27.66 1.92 2.92
CA LEU A 189 27.06 1.43 1.68
C LEU A 189 27.04 -0.12 1.64
N PRO A 190 26.15 -0.71 0.83
CA PRO A 190 26.19 -2.15 0.57
C PRO A 190 27.55 -2.59 0.03
N SER A 191 28.02 -3.73 0.52
CA SER A 191 29.26 -4.39 0.07
C SER A 191 29.29 -5.83 0.55
N GLU A 192 30.27 -6.61 0.10
CA GLU A 192 30.51 -8.00 0.57
C GLU A 192 30.62 -8.13 2.10
N ASN A 193 31.08 -7.09 2.78
CA ASN A 193 31.24 -7.04 4.24
C ASN A 193 30.09 -6.32 4.96
N ASN A 194 29.14 -5.77 4.22
CA ASN A 194 27.99 -5.04 4.75
C ASN A 194 26.73 -5.39 3.98
N PRO A 195 26.22 -6.63 4.14
CA PRO A 195 25.04 -7.10 3.43
C PRO A 195 23.74 -6.45 3.92
N TYR A 196 22.77 -6.34 3.02
CA TYR A 196 21.47 -5.72 3.27
C TYR A 196 20.30 -6.58 2.80
N VAL A 197 19.19 -6.51 3.53
CA VAL A 197 17.85 -6.91 3.06
C VAL A 197 16.98 -5.67 3.07
N PHE A 198 16.45 -5.26 1.91
CA PHE A 198 15.39 -4.25 1.82
C PHE A 198 14.05 -4.95 1.65
N ASN A 199 13.18 -4.81 2.64
CA ASN A 199 11.99 -5.64 2.80
C ASN A 199 10.71 -4.98 2.26
N GLY A 200 10.70 -4.70 0.96
CA GLY A 200 9.56 -4.16 0.21
C GLY A 200 9.26 -2.68 0.44
N ASP A 201 8.33 -2.16 -0.36
CA ASP A 201 7.80 -0.79 -0.29
C ASP A 201 8.88 0.29 -0.44
N PHE A 202 9.61 0.17 -1.55
CA PHE A 202 10.67 1.11 -1.94
C PHE A 202 10.07 2.40 -2.49
N VAL A 203 8.94 2.26 -3.20
CA VAL A 203 8.31 3.30 -4.02
C VAL A 203 6.99 3.79 -3.41
N ASP A 204 6.34 4.72 -4.11
CA ASP A 204 5.09 5.38 -3.74
C ASP A 204 5.17 6.29 -2.51
N ARG A 205 4.15 7.15 -2.36
CA ARG A 205 3.96 8.15 -1.28
C ARG A 205 4.98 9.28 -1.29
N GLY A 206 6.27 8.96 -1.28
CA GLY A 206 7.38 9.89 -1.44
C GLY A 206 7.57 10.39 -2.87
N LYS A 207 8.51 11.31 -3.05
CA LYS A 207 8.77 11.97 -4.35
C LYS A 207 10.04 11.49 -5.05
N ASN A 208 10.81 10.63 -4.37
CA ASN A 208 12.12 10.17 -4.81
C ASN A 208 12.17 8.66 -4.95
N SER A 209 11.07 8.07 -5.43
CA SER A 209 10.91 6.62 -5.55
C SER A 209 11.85 6.04 -6.59
N ILE A 210 11.99 6.69 -7.76
CA ILE A 210 12.87 6.17 -8.82
C ILE A 210 14.35 6.26 -8.43
N GLU A 211 14.75 7.30 -7.68
CA GLU A 211 16.12 7.43 -7.19
C GLU A 211 16.48 6.29 -6.22
N ILE A 212 15.57 5.99 -5.28
CA ILE A 212 15.73 4.84 -4.38
C ILE A 212 15.82 3.55 -5.19
N LEU A 213 14.90 3.33 -6.12
CA LEU A 213 14.87 2.11 -6.92
C LEU A 213 16.16 1.91 -7.72
N MET A 214 16.68 2.97 -8.35
CA MET A 214 17.94 2.92 -9.10
C MET A 214 19.14 2.65 -8.20
N ILE A 215 19.22 3.28 -7.01
CA ILE A 215 20.27 2.98 -6.03
C ILE A 215 20.22 1.51 -5.59
N LEU A 216 19.03 1.00 -5.27
CA LEU A 216 18.85 -0.38 -4.82
C LEU A 216 19.17 -1.39 -5.91
N PHE A 217 18.71 -1.17 -7.14
CA PHE A 217 18.96 -2.07 -8.27
C PHE A 217 20.41 -2.05 -8.73
N VAL A 218 21.07 -0.90 -8.77
CA VAL A 218 22.50 -0.83 -9.07
C VAL A 218 23.31 -1.50 -7.96
N SER A 219 22.96 -1.29 -6.69
CA SER A 219 23.62 -1.97 -5.57
C SER A 219 23.39 -3.49 -5.61
N PHE A 220 22.19 -3.94 -6.00
CA PHE A 220 21.87 -5.36 -6.22
C PHE A 220 22.67 -5.96 -7.37
N LEU A 221 22.81 -5.27 -8.50
CA LEU A 221 23.57 -5.74 -9.65
C LEU A 221 25.08 -5.81 -9.36
N VAL A 222 25.60 -4.92 -8.51
CA VAL A 222 27.01 -4.93 -8.07
C VAL A 222 27.26 -6.01 -7.00
N PHE A 223 26.32 -6.23 -6.07
CA PHE A 223 26.45 -7.19 -4.97
C PHE A 223 25.25 -8.16 -4.89
N PRO A 224 25.05 -9.03 -5.90
CA PRO A 224 23.86 -9.89 -5.98
C PRO A 224 23.74 -10.93 -4.87
N GLU A 225 24.87 -11.30 -4.25
CA GLU A 225 24.92 -12.27 -3.14
C GLU A 225 24.80 -11.61 -1.75
N ASP A 226 24.94 -10.29 -1.65
CA ASP A 226 25.00 -9.56 -0.36
C ASP A 226 23.91 -8.49 -0.22
N LEU A 227 23.23 -8.09 -1.29
CA LEU A 227 22.07 -7.22 -1.23
C LEU A 227 20.83 -7.94 -1.73
N HIS A 228 19.83 -8.06 -0.86
CA HIS A 228 18.60 -8.79 -1.13
C HIS A 228 17.40 -7.84 -1.13
N LEU A 229 16.51 -8.03 -2.11
CA LEU A 229 15.29 -7.24 -2.28
C LEU A 229 14.10 -8.17 -2.15
N ASN A 230 13.21 -7.90 -1.19
CA ASN A 230 11.91 -8.56 -1.12
C ASN A 230 10.84 -7.65 -1.71
N ARG A 231 9.82 -8.24 -2.33
CA ARG A 231 8.62 -7.56 -2.84
C ARG A 231 7.77 -7.06 -1.68
N GLY A 232 7.34 -5.81 -1.72
CA GLY A 232 6.28 -5.25 -0.90
C GLY A 232 4.96 -5.18 -1.64
N ASN A 233 3.90 -4.69 -0.99
CA ASN A 233 2.61 -4.54 -1.66
C ASN A 233 2.62 -3.34 -2.63
N HIS A 234 3.51 -2.36 -2.45
CA HIS A 234 3.66 -1.23 -3.36
C HIS A 234 4.53 -1.53 -4.60
N GLU A 235 5.21 -2.67 -4.67
CA GLU A 235 5.80 -3.18 -5.92
C GLU A 235 4.72 -3.89 -6.77
N ASP A 236 3.68 -3.13 -7.09
CA ASP A 236 2.50 -3.52 -7.87
C ASP A 236 1.99 -2.32 -8.68
N PHE A 237 1.76 -2.51 -9.98
CA PHE A 237 1.40 -1.40 -10.88
C PHE A 237 0.06 -0.74 -10.50
N MET A 238 -0.88 -1.51 -9.92
CA MET A 238 -2.18 -1.00 -9.50
C MET A 238 -2.04 -0.09 -8.27
N MET A 239 -1.05 -0.36 -7.41
CA MET A 239 -0.73 0.52 -6.29
C MET A 239 -0.04 1.79 -6.78
N ASN A 240 0.95 1.65 -7.67
CA ASN A 240 1.74 2.78 -8.17
C ASN A 240 0.94 3.86 -8.88
N LEU A 241 -0.10 3.44 -9.58
CA LEU A 241 -1.03 4.34 -10.26
C LEU A 241 -1.74 5.28 -9.28
N ARG A 242 -2.14 4.77 -8.11
CA ARG A 242 -2.89 5.52 -7.09
C ARG A 242 -1.97 6.31 -6.17
N TYR A 243 -0.83 5.73 -5.79
CA TYR A 243 0.02 6.25 -4.70
C TYR A 243 1.22 7.07 -5.15
N GLY A 244 1.30 7.37 -6.45
CA GLY A 244 2.08 8.49 -6.98
C GLY A 244 3.32 8.11 -7.77
N PHE A 245 3.79 6.86 -7.71
CA PHE A 245 4.99 6.47 -8.45
C PHE A 245 4.81 6.56 -9.97
N THR A 246 3.64 6.18 -10.48
CA THR A 246 3.32 6.36 -11.92
C THR A 246 3.43 7.83 -12.33
N LYS A 247 2.87 8.73 -11.54
CA LYS A 247 2.94 10.19 -11.77
C LYS A 247 4.38 10.71 -11.70
N GLU A 248 5.18 10.20 -10.76
CA GLU A 248 6.59 10.54 -10.62
C GLU A 248 7.38 10.18 -11.89
N ILE A 249 7.21 8.96 -12.41
CA ILE A 249 7.89 8.47 -13.61
C ILE A 249 7.49 9.29 -14.84
N LEU A 250 6.19 9.49 -15.06
CA LEU A 250 5.70 10.26 -16.21
C LEU A 250 6.18 11.71 -16.19
N HIS A 251 6.28 12.30 -14.99
CA HIS A 251 6.78 13.66 -14.83
C HIS A 251 8.29 13.76 -15.12
N LYS A 252 9.10 12.87 -14.55
CA LYS A 252 10.57 12.89 -14.69
C LYS A 252 11.02 12.42 -16.08
N TYR A 253 10.32 11.47 -16.70
CA TYR A 253 10.73 10.78 -17.92
C TYR A 253 9.75 10.92 -19.08
N LYS A 254 9.15 12.10 -19.27
CA LYS A 254 8.14 12.43 -20.31
C LYS A 254 8.05 11.46 -21.51
N LEU A 255 9.06 11.42 -22.38
CA LEU A 255 9.05 10.61 -23.62
C LEU A 255 9.15 9.10 -23.38
N HIS A 256 9.83 8.68 -22.31
CA HIS A 256 10.16 7.27 -22.03
C HIS A 256 9.43 6.69 -20.82
N GLY A 257 8.60 7.49 -20.14
CA GLY A 257 7.98 7.14 -18.86
C GLY A 257 7.07 5.92 -18.99
N LYS A 258 6.23 5.87 -20.03
CA LYS A 258 5.37 4.71 -20.32
C LYS A 258 6.19 3.43 -20.49
N ARG A 259 7.33 3.51 -21.18
CA ARG A 259 8.21 2.37 -21.41
C ARG A 259 8.86 1.90 -20.11
N ILE A 260 9.30 2.83 -19.28
CA ILE A 260 9.84 2.53 -17.94
C ILE A 260 8.79 1.80 -17.09
N LEU A 261 7.54 2.29 -17.07
CA LEU A 261 6.44 1.67 -16.33
C LEU A 261 6.11 0.24 -16.80
N GLN A 262 6.10 0.01 -18.12
CA GLN A 262 5.89 -1.34 -18.68
C GLN A 262 6.97 -2.34 -18.19
N ILE A 263 8.23 -1.93 -18.20
CA ILE A 263 9.32 -2.80 -17.75
C ILE A 263 9.25 -3.02 -16.23
N LEU A 264 8.91 -1.98 -15.46
CA LEU A 264 8.73 -2.08 -14.00
C LEU A 264 7.62 -3.06 -13.62
N GLU A 265 6.48 -2.99 -14.32
CA GLU A 265 5.35 -3.89 -14.10
C GLU A 265 5.78 -5.36 -14.26
N GLU A 266 6.51 -5.69 -15.32
CA GLU A 266 7.04 -7.03 -15.51
C GLU A 266 8.12 -7.39 -14.48
N LEU A 267 9.02 -6.45 -14.16
CA LEU A 267 10.14 -6.66 -13.23
C LEU A 267 9.63 -7.00 -11.83
N TYR A 268 8.62 -6.31 -11.32
CA TYR A 268 8.08 -6.55 -9.98
C TYR A 268 7.56 -7.97 -9.78
N THR A 269 7.07 -8.62 -10.84
CA THR A 269 6.63 -10.02 -10.78
C THR A 269 7.78 -10.99 -10.45
N TRP A 270 9.03 -10.58 -10.69
CA TRP A 270 10.22 -11.38 -10.45
C TRP A 270 10.93 -11.10 -9.12
N LEU A 271 10.51 -10.09 -8.35
CA LEU A 271 11.06 -9.85 -7.02
C LEU A 271 10.81 -11.07 -6.10
N PRO A 272 11.82 -11.53 -5.35
CA PRO A 272 11.63 -12.49 -4.25
C PRO A 272 10.56 -11.99 -3.26
N ILE A 273 9.80 -12.89 -2.67
CA ILE A 273 8.72 -12.55 -1.73
C ILE A 273 9.14 -12.70 -0.26
N GLY A 274 10.36 -13.18 -0.02
CA GLY A 274 10.91 -13.31 1.32
C GLY A 274 12.38 -13.72 1.33
N THR A 275 12.98 -13.59 2.51
CA THR A 275 14.35 -14.02 2.78
C THR A 275 14.38 -14.82 4.08
N ILE A 276 15.11 -15.94 4.13
CA ILE A 276 15.37 -16.71 5.34
C ILE A 276 16.84 -16.53 5.73
N ILE A 277 17.06 -16.02 6.94
CA ILE A 277 18.41 -15.79 7.50
C ILE A 277 18.72 -16.87 8.52
N ASP A 278 19.88 -17.52 8.34
CA ASP A 278 20.42 -18.58 9.20
C ASP A 278 19.49 -19.80 9.37
N ASP A 279 18.51 -19.99 8.50
CA ASP A 279 17.41 -20.96 8.64
C ASP A 279 16.55 -20.76 9.91
N GLU A 280 16.66 -19.59 10.56
CA GLU A 280 15.98 -19.31 11.83
C GLU A 280 15.04 -18.10 11.75
N VAL A 281 15.33 -17.13 10.88
CA VAL A 281 14.60 -15.86 10.82
C VAL A 281 13.98 -15.69 9.43
N LEU A 282 12.65 -15.62 9.38
CA LEU A 282 11.92 -15.30 8.16
C LEU A 282 11.72 -13.78 8.05
N VAL A 283 12.14 -13.20 6.94
CA VAL A 283 11.96 -11.78 6.60
C VAL A 283 11.01 -11.67 5.41
N ILE A 284 9.82 -11.09 5.64
CA ILE A 284 8.78 -10.87 4.61
C ILE A 284 8.12 -9.52 4.82
N HIS A 285 7.56 -8.90 3.78
CA HIS A 285 7.02 -7.54 3.91
C HIS A 285 5.76 -7.47 4.79
N GLY A 286 4.73 -8.21 4.38
CA GLY A 286 3.44 -8.36 5.04
C GLY A 286 3.51 -9.24 6.30
N GLY A 287 2.90 -10.40 6.24
CA GLY A 287 2.85 -11.29 7.39
C GLY A 287 2.48 -12.71 7.03
N ILE A 288 1.91 -13.43 7.99
CA ILE A 288 1.53 -14.84 7.82
C ILE A 288 0.04 -15.03 8.11
N SER A 289 -0.48 -16.18 7.72
CA SER A 289 -1.83 -16.65 8.00
C SER A 289 -1.80 -18.06 8.58
N GLU A 290 -2.96 -18.59 8.99
CA GLU A 290 -3.02 -19.97 9.48
C GLU A 290 -2.65 -21.01 8.42
N SER A 291 -2.83 -20.66 7.15
CA SER A 291 -2.59 -21.51 5.99
C SER A 291 -1.21 -21.31 5.37
N THR A 292 -0.37 -20.40 5.88
CA THR A 292 0.95 -20.13 5.30
C THR A 292 1.77 -21.41 5.17
N ASP A 293 2.22 -21.68 3.95
CA ASP A 293 3.09 -22.81 3.62
C ASP A 293 4.31 -22.35 2.81
N LEU A 294 5.46 -22.26 3.47
CA LEU A 294 6.71 -21.83 2.84
C LEU A 294 7.17 -22.76 1.70
N ASN A 295 6.80 -24.05 1.73
CA ASN A 295 7.18 -24.99 0.67
C ASN A 295 6.36 -24.74 -0.60
N LEU A 296 5.08 -24.38 -0.45
CA LEU A 296 4.24 -23.96 -1.58
C LEU A 296 4.77 -22.65 -2.16
N LEU A 297 5.02 -21.65 -1.30
CA LEU A 297 5.59 -20.37 -1.70
C LEU A 297 6.93 -20.50 -2.43
N HIS A 298 7.77 -21.47 -2.05
CA HIS A 298 9.05 -21.72 -2.74
C HIS A 298 8.87 -22.22 -4.19
N ARG A 299 7.82 -23.01 -4.46
CA ARG A 299 7.58 -23.62 -5.79
C ARG A 299 6.72 -22.77 -6.73
N LEU A 300 6.14 -21.70 -6.23
CA LEU A 300 5.17 -20.87 -6.93
C LEU A 300 5.78 -20.19 -8.17
N GLU A 301 5.06 -20.16 -9.29
CA GLU A 301 5.50 -19.42 -10.48
C GLU A 301 5.12 -17.93 -10.37
N ARG A 302 5.94 -17.15 -9.65
CA ARG A 302 5.57 -15.78 -9.23
C ARG A 302 5.35 -14.81 -10.40
N ASN A 303 5.95 -15.06 -11.54
CA ASN A 303 5.82 -14.25 -12.75
C ASN A 303 4.42 -14.32 -13.39
N LYS A 304 3.62 -15.33 -13.05
CA LYS A 304 2.22 -15.42 -13.47
C LYS A 304 1.31 -14.44 -12.70
N MET A 305 1.78 -13.88 -11.58
CA MET A 305 1.06 -12.88 -10.79
C MET A 305 1.45 -11.46 -11.19
N ARG A 306 0.84 -10.96 -12.26
CA ARG A 306 1.08 -9.60 -12.76
C ARG A 306 0.73 -8.52 -11.74
N SER A 307 -0.45 -8.62 -11.13
CA SER A 307 -0.81 -7.86 -9.94
C SER A 307 -1.44 -8.80 -8.92
N VAL A 308 -1.08 -8.60 -7.67
CA VAL A 308 -1.64 -9.38 -6.56
C VAL A 308 -3.06 -8.87 -6.24
N LEU A 309 -3.41 -7.65 -6.66
CA LEU A 309 -4.76 -7.11 -6.49
C LEU A 309 -5.80 -7.77 -7.40
N ILE A 310 -5.38 -8.50 -8.43
CA ILE A 310 -6.27 -9.17 -9.39
C ILE A 310 -6.32 -10.67 -9.01
N PRO A 311 -7.43 -11.17 -8.45
CA PRO A 311 -7.56 -12.59 -8.16
C PRO A 311 -7.62 -13.43 -9.45
N PRO A 312 -7.09 -14.66 -9.45
CA PRO A 312 -7.24 -15.58 -10.58
C PRO A 312 -8.72 -15.94 -10.76
N MET A 313 -9.16 -16.07 -12.01
CA MET A 313 -10.54 -16.48 -12.33
C MET A 313 -10.82 -17.87 -11.75
N LYS A 314 -11.98 -18.05 -11.10
CA LYS A 314 -12.36 -19.36 -10.57
C LYS A 314 -12.69 -20.30 -11.73
N ASP A 315 -11.98 -21.42 -11.82
CA ASP A 315 -12.46 -22.57 -12.58
C ASP A 315 -13.83 -22.97 -12.04
N SER A 316 -14.84 -22.94 -12.92
CA SER A 316 -16.18 -23.41 -12.62
C SER A 316 -16.15 -24.93 -12.44
N GLY A 317 -15.78 -25.40 -11.25
CA GLY A 317 -15.58 -26.84 -11.01
C GLY A 317 -15.85 -27.35 -9.59
N GLU A 318 -16.10 -26.50 -8.59
CA GLU A 318 -16.35 -26.96 -7.22
C GLU A 318 -17.52 -26.22 -6.56
N TYR A 319 -18.75 -26.57 -6.95
CA TYR A 319 -19.91 -26.40 -6.09
C TYR A 319 -20.66 -27.74 -5.97
N ALA A 320 -20.88 -28.11 -4.70
CA ALA A 320 -21.79 -29.13 -4.20
C ALA A 320 -21.33 -30.60 -4.25
N THR A 321 -20.70 -31.06 -3.16
CA THR A 321 -21.16 -32.28 -2.47
C THR A 321 -20.80 -32.22 -0.98
N ASP A 322 -21.51 -31.38 -0.23
CA ASP A 322 -21.72 -31.60 1.20
C ASP A 322 -23.22 -31.50 1.46
N LEU A 323 -23.88 -32.67 1.54
CA LEU A 323 -25.17 -32.98 2.17
C LEU A 323 -25.89 -34.08 1.37
N LYS A 324 -25.72 -35.34 1.79
CA LYS A 324 -26.81 -36.30 2.11
C LYS A 324 -26.24 -37.68 2.49
N GLN A 325 -26.34 -38.01 3.77
CA GLN A 325 -26.44 -39.40 4.23
C GLN A 325 -27.83 -39.94 3.88
N ASN A 326 -27.91 -41.09 3.18
CA ASN A 326 -28.53 -42.34 3.64
C ASN A 326 -29.08 -43.25 2.51
N LYS A 327 -28.64 -44.52 2.60
CA LYS A 327 -29.31 -45.81 2.31
C LYS A 327 -29.40 -46.37 0.86
N VAL A 328 -28.65 -47.47 0.70
CA VAL A 328 -28.97 -48.83 0.18
C VAL A 328 -29.50 -49.00 -1.25
N GLY A 329 -28.79 -49.85 -2.03
CA GLY A 329 -29.41 -50.73 -3.03
C GLY A 329 -28.68 -50.92 -4.36
N GLU A 330 -28.06 -52.09 -4.51
CA GLU A 330 -27.89 -52.90 -5.73
C GLU A 330 -26.88 -52.56 -6.86
N THR A 331 -26.22 -53.65 -7.25
CA THR A 331 -25.15 -53.88 -8.24
C THR A 331 -25.65 -53.97 -9.68
N VAL A 332 -24.94 -53.37 -10.66
CA VAL A 332 -24.68 -53.96 -12.00
C VAL A 332 -23.32 -53.47 -12.54
N THR A 333 -22.60 -54.41 -13.15
CA THR A 333 -21.24 -54.38 -13.72
C THR A 333 -21.09 -53.75 -15.12
N ALA A 334 -19.83 -53.35 -15.43
CA ALA A 334 -19.11 -53.42 -16.73
C ALA A 334 -18.75 -52.06 -17.45
N PRO A 335 -17.77 -52.02 -18.39
CA PRO A 335 -16.45 -51.44 -18.10
C PRO A 335 -15.95 -50.41 -19.14
N GLY A 336 -14.91 -49.65 -18.76
CA GLY A 336 -13.91 -49.14 -19.70
C GLY A 336 -14.12 -47.74 -20.28
N ARG A 337 -13.40 -46.76 -19.72
CA ARG A 337 -12.75 -45.71 -20.52
C ARG A 337 -11.49 -45.24 -19.82
N ILE A 338 -10.36 -45.57 -20.44
CA ILE A 338 -9.03 -45.05 -20.11
C ILE A 338 -9.11 -43.53 -20.27
N LYS A 339 -8.93 -42.78 -19.17
CA LYS A 339 -8.68 -41.33 -19.22
C LYS A 339 -7.29 -41.10 -19.82
N PRO A 340 -7.12 -40.33 -20.91
CA PRO A 340 -5.82 -39.84 -21.29
C PRO A 340 -5.44 -38.68 -20.35
N ASN A 341 -4.19 -38.71 -19.88
CA ASN A 341 -3.46 -37.71 -19.10
C ASN A 341 -4.09 -36.31 -19.10
N GLU A 342 -4.61 -35.90 -17.93
CA GLU A 342 -4.87 -34.50 -17.60
C GLU A 342 -3.50 -33.78 -17.56
N SER A 343 -3.24 -32.92 -18.53
CA SER A 343 -2.19 -31.91 -18.45
C SER A 343 -2.48 -30.98 -17.28
N PRO A 344 -1.47 -30.54 -16.49
CA PRO A 344 -1.71 -29.63 -15.38
C PRO A 344 -2.23 -28.31 -15.95
N SER A 345 -3.34 -27.79 -15.40
CA SER A 345 -3.89 -26.50 -15.78
C SER A 345 -2.83 -25.40 -15.63
N GLU A 346 -2.70 -24.54 -16.66
CA GLU A 346 -1.71 -23.47 -16.72
C GLU A 346 -2.03 -22.27 -15.81
N ASP A 347 -3.23 -22.24 -15.23
CA ASP A 347 -3.75 -21.15 -14.42
C ASP A 347 -3.40 -21.26 -12.94
N LEU A 348 -3.12 -20.10 -12.36
CA LEU A 348 -2.65 -19.96 -11.00
C LEU A 348 -3.79 -20.19 -10.00
N SER A 349 -3.60 -21.10 -9.03
CA SER A 349 -4.71 -21.45 -8.14
C SER A 349 -5.06 -20.30 -7.19
N VAL A 350 -6.35 -20.21 -6.81
CA VAL A 350 -6.83 -19.27 -5.78
C VAL A 350 -6.05 -19.43 -4.47
N CYS A 351 -5.62 -20.66 -4.16
CA CYS A 351 -4.79 -20.94 -2.99
C CYS A 351 -3.41 -20.30 -3.08
N GLU A 352 -2.71 -20.43 -4.21
CA GLU A 352 -1.40 -19.81 -4.42
C GLU A 352 -1.46 -18.29 -4.39
N TRP A 353 -2.46 -17.69 -5.04
CA TRP A 353 -2.71 -16.25 -4.98
C TRP A 353 -2.91 -15.77 -3.54
N LYS A 354 -3.72 -16.50 -2.76
CA LYS A 354 -3.96 -16.17 -1.35
C LYS A 354 -2.69 -16.20 -0.51
N GLN A 355 -1.78 -17.15 -0.76
CA GLN A 355 -0.49 -17.19 -0.05
C GLN A 355 0.32 -15.92 -0.29
N VAL A 356 0.40 -15.43 -1.54
CA VAL A 356 1.16 -14.22 -1.87
C VAL A 356 0.48 -12.97 -1.31
N ILE A 357 -0.86 -12.89 -1.39
CA ILE A 357 -1.62 -11.84 -0.67
C ILE A 357 -1.26 -11.82 0.80
N ASP A 358 -1.28 -12.98 1.47
CA ASP A 358 -1.02 -13.04 2.91
C ASP A 358 0.40 -12.57 3.26
N ILE A 359 1.39 -12.97 2.47
CA ILE A 359 2.81 -12.58 2.62
C ILE A 359 3.03 -11.08 2.42
N LEU A 360 2.24 -10.42 1.58
CA LEU A 360 2.39 -8.99 1.29
C LEU A 360 1.48 -8.08 2.12
N TRP A 361 0.31 -8.55 2.59
CA TRP A 361 -0.73 -7.68 3.18
C TRP A 361 -1.15 -8.00 4.62
N SER A 362 -0.71 -9.11 5.20
CA SER A 362 -1.16 -9.50 6.55
C SER A 362 -0.49 -8.68 7.66
N ASP A 363 -1.22 -8.47 8.76
CA ASP A 363 -0.76 -7.69 9.93
C ASP A 363 -0.89 -8.47 11.25
N PRO A 364 0.10 -8.37 12.16
CA PRO A 364 0.01 -8.99 13.48
C PRO A 364 -1.01 -8.28 14.38
N ARG A 365 -1.72 -9.03 15.23
CA ARG A 365 -2.64 -8.49 16.25
C ARG A 365 -2.49 -9.25 17.57
N SER A 366 -2.69 -8.55 18.69
CA SER A 366 -2.59 -9.15 20.03
C SER A 366 -3.68 -10.20 20.32
N LYS A 367 -4.81 -10.14 19.61
CA LYS A 367 -5.91 -11.10 19.74
C LYS A 367 -5.53 -12.41 19.03
N LYS A 368 -5.78 -13.53 19.71
CA LYS A 368 -5.58 -14.88 19.16
C LYS A 368 -6.48 -15.15 17.94
N GLY A 369 -6.04 -16.06 17.09
CA GLY A 369 -6.72 -16.52 15.89
C GLY A 369 -6.23 -15.84 14.61
N CYS A 370 -6.84 -16.23 13.49
CA CYS A 370 -6.59 -15.68 12.17
C CYS A 370 -7.93 -15.18 11.59
N TYR A 371 -8.02 -13.91 11.19
CA TYR A 371 -9.27 -13.35 10.67
C TYR A 371 -9.01 -12.34 9.55
N PRO A 372 -9.94 -12.12 8.60
CA PRO A 372 -9.70 -11.24 7.46
C PRO A 372 -9.30 -9.83 7.87
N ASN A 373 -8.36 -9.22 7.13
CA ASN A 373 -7.96 -7.83 7.35
C ASN A 373 -9.00 -6.89 6.73
N THR A 374 -10.07 -6.63 7.47
CA THR A 374 -11.17 -5.77 6.99
C THR A 374 -10.80 -4.30 6.88
N CYS A 375 -9.64 -3.87 7.39
CA CYS A 375 -9.21 -2.47 7.27
C CYS A 375 -8.44 -2.23 5.98
N ARG A 376 -7.58 -3.16 5.56
CA ARG A 376 -6.83 -3.06 4.30
C ARG A 376 -7.54 -3.69 3.11
N GLY A 377 -8.47 -4.60 3.35
CA GLY A 377 -9.17 -5.34 2.30
C GLY A 377 -8.39 -6.51 1.70
N GLY A 378 -7.09 -6.66 2.00
CA GLY A 378 -6.24 -7.78 1.61
C GLY A 378 -5.50 -8.41 2.78
N GLY A 379 -5.19 -9.70 2.69
CA GLY A 379 -4.51 -10.47 3.73
C GLY A 379 -5.37 -10.72 4.97
N CYS A 380 -4.70 -11.03 6.09
CA CYS A 380 -5.35 -11.34 7.35
C CYS A 380 -4.70 -10.65 8.55
N TYR A 381 -5.45 -10.58 9.64
CA TYR A 381 -4.94 -10.37 10.96
C TYR A 381 -4.56 -11.71 11.59
N PHE A 382 -3.34 -11.82 12.10
CA PHE A 382 -2.85 -13.05 12.73
C PHE A 382 -2.42 -12.81 14.18
N GLY A 383 -2.83 -13.72 15.06
CA GLY A 383 -2.52 -13.69 16.48
C GLY A 383 -1.23 -14.42 16.88
N PRO A 384 -0.83 -14.33 18.17
CA PRO A 384 0.38 -14.98 18.68
C PRO A 384 0.36 -16.51 18.57
N ASP A 385 -0.83 -17.13 18.59
CA ASP A 385 -1.03 -18.57 18.41
C ASP A 385 -0.73 -19.02 16.97
N VAL A 386 -1.12 -18.21 15.98
CA VAL A 386 -0.80 -18.44 14.56
C VAL A 386 0.71 -18.35 14.36
N THR A 387 1.34 -17.29 14.88
CA THR A 387 2.79 -17.13 14.84
C THR A 387 3.51 -18.32 15.46
N ALA A 388 3.14 -18.73 16.68
CA ALA A 388 3.79 -19.85 17.34
C ALA A 388 3.67 -21.15 16.53
N ARG A 389 2.50 -21.40 15.93
CA ARG A 389 2.25 -22.59 15.09
C ARG A 389 3.07 -22.59 13.81
N ILE A 390 3.08 -21.48 13.06
CA ILE A 390 3.80 -21.37 11.79
C ILE A 390 5.31 -21.44 11.99
N LEU A 391 5.84 -20.70 12.97
CA LEU A 391 7.27 -20.74 13.28
C LEU A 391 7.70 -22.16 13.71
N SER A 392 6.91 -22.84 14.56
CA SER A 392 7.22 -24.22 14.95
C SER A 392 7.15 -25.20 13.77
N ARG A 393 6.14 -25.07 12.90
CA ARG A 393 5.97 -25.91 11.71
C ARG A 393 7.16 -25.83 10.76
N HIS A 394 7.72 -24.64 10.58
CA HIS A 394 8.84 -24.38 9.68
C HIS A 394 10.20 -24.31 10.38
N GLN A 395 10.27 -24.68 11.67
CA GLN A 395 11.50 -24.67 12.48
C GLN A 395 12.19 -23.29 12.56
N LEU A 396 11.41 -22.23 12.46
CA LEU A 396 11.86 -20.85 12.57
C LEU A 396 11.73 -20.35 14.01
N LYS A 397 12.54 -19.37 14.39
CA LYS A 397 12.51 -18.71 15.70
C LYS A 397 11.80 -17.36 15.66
N MET A 398 11.87 -16.66 14.53
CA MET A 398 11.41 -15.28 14.43
C MET A 398 10.87 -14.93 13.04
N LEU A 399 9.91 -14.02 13.02
CA LEU A 399 9.40 -13.33 11.85
C LEU A 399 9.78 -11.85 11.95
N ILE A 400 10.53 -11.33 10.97
CA ILE A 400 10.78 -9.90 10.79
C ILE A 400 9.92 -9.43 9.60
N ARG A 401 9.20 -8.33 9.80
CA ARG A 401 8.30 -7.77 8.79
C ARG A 401 8.29 -6.25 8.77
N SER A 402 7.61 -5.63 7.80
CA SER A 402 7.59 -4.16 7.63
C SER A 402 6.16 -3.57 7.56
N HIS A 403 5.73 -2.89 6.49
CA HIS A 403 4.33 -2.54 6.08
C HIS A 403 3.47 -1.69 7.03
N GLU A 404 3.80 -1.63 8.32
CA GLU A 404 3.10 -0.85 9.34
C GLU A 404 4.07 0.18 9.91
N CYS A 405 3.78 1.45 9.68
CA CYS A 405 4.50 2.55 10.32
C CYS A 405 4.40 2.46 11.85
N LYS A 406 5.55 2.39 12.53
CA LYS A 406 5.66 2.37 13.99
C LYS A 406 6.30 3.66 14.50
N PRO A 407 5.82 4.26 15.61
CA PRO A 407 6.34 5.52 16.13
C PRO A 407 7.86 5.55 16.35
N GLU A 408 8.41 4.43 16.82
CA GLU A 408 9.83 4.25 17.11
C GLU A 408 10.61 3.64 15.93
N GLY A 409 9.98 3.47 14.76
CA GLY A 409 10.57 2.80 13.60
C GLY A 409 10.59 1.27 13.71
N TYR A 410 10.24 0.72 14.88
CA TYR A 410 10.07 -0.73 15.06
C TYR A 410 9.05 -1.04 16.16
N GLU A 411 8.56 -2.28 16.18
CA GLU A 411 7.72 -2.84 17.25
C GLU A 411 8.03 -4.34 17.41
N ILE A 412 7.98 -4.84 18.65
CA ILE A 412 8.15 -6.27 18.95
C ILE A 412 6.86 -6.77 19.57
N CYS A 413 6.27 -7.82 19.00
CA CYS A 413 5.04 -8.43 19.49
C CYS A 413 5.11 -9.98 19.47
N HIS A 414 4.01 -10.61 19.89
CA HIS A 414 3.87 -12.07 19.97
C HIS A 414 5.01 -12.73 20.77
N ASP A 415 5.25 -12.24 21.98
CA ASP A 415 6.28 -12.75 22.90
C ASP A 415 7.70 -12.73 22.32
N GLY A 416 8.02 -11.70 21.52
CA GLY A 416 9.33 -11.53 20.91
C GLY A 416 9.53 -12.26 19.58
N LYS A 417 8.50 -12.95 19.08
CA LYS A 417 8.59 -13.75 17.85
C LYS A 417 8.30 -12.97 16.58
N VAL A 418 7.64 -11.81 16.67
CA VAL A 418 7.36 -10.95 15.52
C VAL A 418 7.97 -9.59 15.76
N VAL A 419 8.74 -9.12 14.79
CA VAL A 419 9.38 -7.80 14.78
C VAL A 419 8.89 -7.04 13.56
N THR A 420 8.31 -5.86 13.76
CA THR A 420 8.06 -4.90 12.69
C THR A 420 9.21 -3.91 12.62
N VAL A 421 9.78 -3.64 11.43
CA VAL A 421 10.77 -2.59 11.16
C VAL A 421 10.27 -1.68 10.05
N PHE A 422 10.48 -0.38 10.18
CA PHE A 422 10.00 0.63 9.25
C PHE A 422 11.07 1.73 9.08
N SER A 423 11.51 1.96 7.84
CA SER A 423 12.72 2.76 7.55
C SER A 423 12.40 4.14 6.95
N ALA A 424 11.13 4.50 6.75
CA ALA A 424 10.73 5.85 6.37
C ALA A 424 10.47 6.70 7.61
N SER A 425 11.32 7.68 7.91
CA SER A 425 11.09 8.60 9.04
C SER A 425 10.20 9.76 8.60
N ASN A 426 9.45 10.33 9.56
CA ASN A 426 8.48 11.40 9.25
C ASN A 426 7.54 11.02 8.09
N TYR A 427 7.00 9.79 8.13
CA TYR A 427 6.26 9.21 7.03
C TYR A 427 5.03 10.05 6.68
N TYR A 428 4.18 10.31 7.67
CA TYR A 428 2.98 11.13 7.51
C TYR A 428 3.26 12.64 7.56
N GLU A 429 4.06 13.04 8.55
CA GLU A 429 4.36 14.45 8.83
C GLU A 429 5.68 14.54 9.61
N GLU A 430 6.30 15.70 9.60
CA GLU A 430 7.49 15.95 10.40
C GLU A 430 7.24 15.72 11.91
N GLY A 431 8.03 14.83 12.51
CA GLY A 431 7.87 14.42 13.91
C GLY A 431 6.87 13.28 14.14
N SER A 432 6.24 12.72 13.10
CA SER A 432 5.27 11.62 13.22
C SER A 432 5.89 10.34 13.80
N ASN A 433 6.92 9.82 13.14
CA ASN A 433 7.63 8.60 13.52
C ASN A 433 9.15 8.72 13.26
N ARG A 434 9.91 7.87 13.94
CA ARG A 434 11.32 7.58 13.65
C ARG A 434 11.39 6.48 12.58
N GLY A 435 12.49 6.45 11.83
CA GLY A 435 12.88 5.28 11.03
C GLY A 435 13.80 4.38 11.84
N ALA A 436 13.87 3.10 11.49
CA ALA A 436 14.85 2.18 12.04
C ALA A 436 15.33 1.17 10.99
N TYR A 437 16.51 0.61 11.22
CA TYR A 437 16.98 -0.62 10.59
C TYR A 437 17.45 -1.60 11.67
N ILE A 438 17.48 -2.89 11.32
CA ILE A 438 17.92 -3.97 12.20
C ILE A 438 19.30 -4.43 11.78
N LYS A 439 20.16 -4.73 12.76
CA LYS A 439 21.36 -5.54 12.53
C LYS A 439 21.19 -6.90 13.18
N LEU A 440 21.48 -7.94 12.41
CA LEU A 440 21.35 -9.32 12.83
C LEU A 440 22.69 -10.05 12.62
N SER A 441 23.09 -10.83 13.61
CA SER A 441 24.27 -11.68 13.58
C SER A 441 23.91 -13.08 14.08
N SER A 442 24.63 -14.10 13.63
CA SER A 442 24.36 -15.49 13.98
C SER A 442 24.27 -15.69 15.49
N GLY A 443 23.15 -16.26 15.96
CA GLY A 443 22.93 -16.56 17.38
C GLY A 443 22.71 -15.34 18.29
N MET A 444 22.61 -14.13 17.75
CA MET A 444 22.35 -12.91 18.51
C MET A 444 20.92 -12.41 18.32
N ASN A 445 20.40 -11.70 19.34
CA ASN A 445 19.12 -11.01 19.22
C ASN A 445 19.23 -9.82 18.25
N PRO A 446 18.16 -9.46 17.53
CA PRO A 446 18.12 -8.29 16.65
C PRO A 446 18.50 -7.00 17.39
N GLN A 447 19.41 -6.22 16.80
CA GLN A 447 19.79 -4.89 17.30
C GLN A 447 19.09 -3.81 16.48
N PHE A 448 18.49 -2.83 17.14
CA PHE A 448 17.68 -1.80 16.48
C PHE A 448 18.40 -0.45 16.45
N PHE A 449 18.54 0.13 15.25
CA PHE A 449 19.19 1.41 15.04
C PHE A 449 18.17 2.44 14.56
N GLN A 450 17.73 3.28 15.48
CA GLN A 450 16.69 4.26 15.21
C GLN A 450 17.29 5.60 14.76
N TYR A 451 16.66 6.24 13.79
CA TYR A 451 17.04 7.55 13.27
C TYR A 451 15.80 8.38 12.93
N GLN A 452 16.04 9.64 12.63
CA GLN A 452 15.02 10.55 12.12
C GLN A 452 15.74 11.60 11.27
N VAL A 453 15.35 11.71 10.00
CA VAL A 453 15.83 12.80 9.14
C VAL A 453 15.21 14.10 9.64
N THR A 454 16.01 15.17 9.69
CA THR A 454 15.55 16.45 10.24
C THR A 454 15.94 17.57 9.29
N LYS A 455 14.95 18.29 8.75
CA LYS A 455 15.18 19.59 8.12
C LYS A 455 15.22 20.65 9.25
N ALA A 456 16.32 20.69 10.01
CA ALA A 456 16.56 21.66 11.11
C ALA A 456 15.59 21.68 12.32
N THR A 457 14.62 20.76 12.40
CA THR A 457 13.48 20.78 13.36
C THR A 457 13.65 19.94 14.62
N CYS A 458 14.73 19.17 14.77
CA CYS A 458 15.02 18.44 16.01
C CYS A 458 15.23 19.35 17.23
N LEU A 459 15.41 20.66 17.00
CA LEU A 459 15.49 21.68 18.05
C LEU A 459 14.11 22.08 18.62
N LYS A 460 12.99 21.66 18.01
CA LYS A 460 11.64 22.01 18.51
C LYS A 460 11.23 21.09 19.67
N PRO A 461 10.74 21.65 20.80
CA PRO A 461 10.23 20.84 21.91
C PRO A 461 9.13 19.86 21.48
N PHE A 462 9.06 18.69 22.14
CA PHE A 462 8.12 17.60 21.82
C PHE A 462 6.67 18.07 21.64
N TYR A 463 6.18 18.99 22.47
CA TYR A 463 4.80 19.49 22.36
C TYR A 463 4.52 20.24 21.05
N LYS A 464 5.49 20.98 20.50
CA LYS A 464 5.31 21.68 19.21
C LYS A 464 5.18 20.68 18.06
N ARG A 465 5.99 19.61 18.09
CA ARG A 465 5.92 18.52 17.10
C ARG A 465 4.56 17.82 17.14
N VAL A 466 4.09 17.48 18.34
CA VAL A 466 2.75 16.88 18.53
C VAL A 466 1.64 17.82 18.04
N ASN A 467 1.74 19.13 18.29
CA ASN A 467 0.76 20.09 17.78
C ASN A 467 0.74 20.14 16.25
N THR A 468 1.89 20.19 15.58
CA THR A 468 1.97 20.17 14.11
C THR A 468 1.36 18.88 13.54
N LEU A 469 1.73 17.73 14.10
CA LEU A 469 1.20 16.44 13.71
C LEU A 469 -0.32 16.36 13.85
N GLU A 470 -0.86 16.81 14.99
CA GLU A 470 -2.29 16.80 15.28
C GLU A 470 -3.06 17.76 14.34
N MET A 471 -2.52 18.94 14.06
CA MET A 471 -3.12 19.88 13.12
C MET A 471 -3.17 19.30 11.70
N SER A 472 -2.10 18.69 11.21
CA SER A 472 -2.09 18.02 9.90
C SER A 472 -3.07 16.86 9.86
N ALA A 473 -3.12 16.02 10.90
CA ALA A 473 -4.06 14.89 10.98
C ALA A 473 -5.52 15.36 10.93
N ILE A 474 -5.87 16.38 11.73
CA ILE A 474 -7.22 16.95 11.76
C ILE A 474 -7.57 17.59 10.43
N LYS A 475 -6.62 18.27 9.77
CA LYS A 475 -6.84 18.88 8.44
C LYS A 475 -7.27 17.83 7.41
N ILE A 476 -6.51 16.74 7.27
CA ILE A 476 -6.83 15.68 6.31
C ILE A 476 -8.15 14.98 6.67
N LEU A 477 -8.41 14.76 7.97
CA LEU A 477 -9.69 14.21 8.41
C LEU A 477 -10.87 15.11 8.03
N LYS A 478 -10.72 16.43 8.21
CA LYS A 478 -11.73 17.42 7.80
C LYS A 478 -11.96 17.41 6.29
N GLU A 479 -10.91 17.28 5.47
CA GLU A 479 -11.05 17.11 4.01
C GLU A 479 -11.90 15.88 3.65
N ARG A 480 -11.71 14.75 4.35
CA ARG A 480 -12.54 13.54 4.18
C ARG A 480 -13.98 13.73 4.64
N ILE A 481 -14.20 14.45 5.74
CA ILE A 481 -15.54 14.82 6.22
C ILE A 481 -16.27 15.67 5.16
N ILE A 482 -15.60 16.68 4.57
CA ILE A 482 -16.20 17.50 3.51
C ILE A 482 -16.55 16.66 2.28
N ALA A 483 -15.68 15.74 1.87
CA ALA A 483 -15.90 14.92 0.68
C ALA A 483 -17.19 14.07 0.77
N ARG A 484 -17.71 13.83 1.98
CA ARG A 484 -18.95 13.10 2.26
C ARG A 484 -20.02 13.98 2.93
N LYS A 485 -19.95 15.30 2.73
CA LYS A 485 -20.80 16.28 3.42
C LYS A 485 -22.29 16.03 3.29
N SER A 486 -22.85 15.79 2.10
CA SER A 486 -24.31 15.64 1.98
C SER A 486 -24.79 14.30 2.49
N ASP A 487 -24.00 13.23 2.31
CA ASP A 487 -24.29 11.93 2.93
C ASP A 487 -24.34 12.06 4.47
N LEU A 488 -23.40 12.81 5.06
CA LEU A 488 -23.36 13.09 6.49
C LEU A 488 -24.55 13.96 6.94
N ILE A 489 -24.88 15.03 6.20
CA ILE A 489 -26.05 15.86 6.51
C ILE A 489 -27.32 15.02 6.51
N CYS A 490 -27.50 14.14 5.51
CA CYS A 490 -28.63 13.23 5.45
C CYS A 490 -28.68 12.30 6.67
N ALA A 491 -27.54 11.71 7.04
CA ALA A 491 -27.45 10.86 8.24
C ALA A 491 -27.75 11.62 9.53
N PHE A 492 -27.26 12.85 9.68
CA PHE A 492 -27.55 13.69 10.85
C PHE A 492 -29.03 14.06 10.93
N GLN A 493 -29.66 14.41 9.81
CA GLN A 493 -31.09 14.74 9.74
C GLN A 493 -31.98 13.54 10.08
N LEU A 494 -31.57 12.32 9.72
CA LEU A 494 -32.29 11.10 10.10
C LEU A 494 -32.26 10.85 11.62
N GLU A 495 -31.16 11.21 12.28
CA GLU A 495 -31.02 11.12 13.74
C GLU A 495 -31.67 12.30 14.48
N ASP A 496 -31.74 13.48 13.87
CA ASP A 496 -32.39 14.68 14.40
C ASP A 496 -33.91 14.68 14.15
N LYS A 497 -34.61 13.77 14.84
CA LYS A 497 -36.08 13.63 14.77
C LYS A 497 -36.87 14.91 15.06
N LYS A 498 -36.22 15.92 15.66
CA LYS A 498 -36.85 17.19 16.07
C LYS A 498 -36.49 18.35 15.14
N ASN A 499 -35.66 18.14 14.11
CA ASN A 499 -35.12 19.18 13.24
C ASN A 499 -34.53 20.37 14.02
N SER A 500 -33.87 20.06 15.12
CA SER A 500 -33.30 21.03 16.06
C SER A 500 -31.94 21.58 15.63
N GLY A 501 -31.27 20.95 14.65
CA GLY A 501 -29.89 21.24 14.31
C GLY A 501 -28.87 20.60 15.27
N GLN A 502 -29.34 19.80 16.24
CA GLN A 502 -28.52 19.24 17.30
C GLN A 502 -28.76 17.74 17.50
N ILE A 503 -27.69 16.99 17.75
CA ILE A 503 -27.74 15.56 18.06
C ILE A 503 -26.82 15.21 19.24
N SER A 504 -27.00 14.05 19.86
CA SER A 504 -26.06 13.61 20.91
C SER A 504 -24.69 13.25 20.33
N VAL A 505 -23.63 13.35 21.14
CA VAL A 505 -22.27 12.93 20.74
C VAL A 505 -22.23 11.48 20.25
N SER A 506 -23.02 10.59 20.85
CA SER A 506 -23.12 9.20 20.44
C SER A 506 -23.74 9.02 19.05
N GLN A 507 -24.80 9.77 18.75
CA GLN A 507 -25.44 9.75 17.43
C GLN A 507 -24.53 10.37 16.37
N TRP A 508 -23.90 11.50 16.68
CA TRP A 508 -22.92 12.12 15.79
C TRP A 508 -21.76 11.17 15.46
N ALA A 509 -21.20 10.52 16.47
CA ALA A 509 -20.12 9.55 16.30
C ALA A 509 -20.55 8.36 15.43
N PHE A 510 -21.78 7.87 15.61
CA PHE A 510 -22.35 6.80 14.80
C PHE A 510 -22.55 7.20 13.34
N CYS A 511 -23.04 8.41 13.07
CA CYS A 511 -23.16 8.95 11.71
C CYS A 511 -21.78 9.10 11.04
N MET A 512 -20.78 9.61 11.77
CA MET A 512 -19.42 9.72 11.25
C MET A 512 -18.83 8.35 10.91
N GLU A 513 -18.95 7.38 11.81
CA GLU A 513 -18.45 6.02 11.61
C GLU A 513 -19.16 5.30 10.45
N SER A 514 -20.49 5.42 10.36
CA SER A 514 -21.29 4.74 9.33
C SER A 514 -21.07 5.29 7.92
N ILE A 515 -20.88 6.61 7.78
CA ILE A 515 -20.71 7.25 6.47
C ILE A 515 -19.25 7.22 6.01
N LEU A 516 -18.30 7.55 6.90
CA LEU A 516 -16.88 7.63 6.55
C LEU A 516 -16.19 6.27 6.59
N ARG A 517 -16.75 5.29 7.32
CA ARG A 517 -16.18 3.94 7.47
C ARG A 517 -14.73 3.93 8.00
N LEU A 518 -14.30 5.02 8.64
CA LEU A 518 -13.01 5.11 9.31
C LEU A 518 -13.12 4.57 10.73
N ASN A 519 -12.27 3.61 11.06
CA ASN A 519 -12.16 3.05 12.40
C ASN A 519 -11.41 4.04 13.31
N LEU A 520 -12.13 5.02 13.84
CA LEU A 520 -11.61 6.10 14.68
C LEU A 520 -12.44 6.26 15.96
N PRO A 521 -11.84 6.71 17.07
CA PRO A 521 -12.56 6.98 18.31
C PRO A 521 -13.34 8.30 18.20
N TRP A 522 -14.37 8.33 17.36
CA TRP A 522 -15.14 9.53 17.01
C TRP A 522 -15.64 10.31 18.24
N ARG A 523 -16.12 9.62 19.28
CA ARG A 523 -16.56 10.26 20.53
C ARG A 523 -15.47 11.09 21.21
N SER A 524 -14.21 10.69 21.11
CA SER A 524 -13.07 11.44 21.66
C SER A 524 -12.62 12.56 20.73
N LEU A 525 -12.80 12.37 19.42
CA LEU A 525 -12.47 13.36 18.40
C LEU A 525 -13.48 14.50 18.31
N SER A 526 -14.72 14.32 18.78
CA SER A 526 -15.76 15.35 18.75
C SER A 526 -15.29 16.68 19.37
N LEU A 527 -14.54 16.63 20.47
CA LEU A 527 -13.96 17.80 21.15
C LEU A 527 -13.06 18.68 20.28
N HIS A 528 -12.56 18.16 19.16
CA HIS A 528 -11.67 18.87 18.23
C HIS A 528 -12.31 19.11 16.86
N LEU A 529 -13.48 18.52 16.60
CA LEU A 529 -14.12 18.51 15.28
C LEU A 529 -15.47 19.23 15.25
N VAL A 530 -16.14 19.36 16.40
CA VAL A 530 -17.48 19.93 16.50
C VAL A 530 -17.66 20.75 17.76
N ASP A 531 -18.57 21.71 17.67
CA ASP A 531 -19.04 22.49 18.80
C ASP A 531 -20.06 21.69 19.61
N ILE A 532 -19.82 21.60 20.91
CA ILE A 532 -20.69 20.93 21.88
C ILE A 532 -21.28 21.99 22.79
N ASP A 533 -22.60 22.02 22.90
CA ASP A 533 -23.31 22.96 23.76
C ASP A 533 -23.17 22.60 25.26
N ARG A 534 -23.72 23.46 26.13
CA ARG A 534 -23.66 23.30 27.59
C ARG A 534 -24.43 22.06 28.08
N ASP A 535 -25.36 21.55 27.28
CA ASP A 535 -26.17 20.37 27.59
C ASP A 535 -25.53 19.08 27.03
N GLY A 536 -24.34 19.18 26.41
CA GLY A 536 -23.61 18.04 25.86
C GLY A 536 -24.10 17.57 24.48
N LYS A 537 -24.87 18.40 23.76
CA LYS A 537 -25.31 18.13 22.39
C LYS A 537 -24.38 18.76 21.38
N VAL A 538 -24.23 18.08 20.25
CA VAL A 538 -23.42 18.48 19.12
C VAL A 538 -24.26 19.30 18.15
N ASP A 539 -23.81 20.51 17.83
CA ASP A 539 -24.25 21.21 16.61
C ASP A 539 -23.60 20.48 15.42
N TYR A 540 -24.36 19.63 14.73
CA TYR A 540 -23.77 18.79 13.69
C TYR A 540 -23.34 19.59 12.45
N MET A 541 -23.84 20.81 12.25
CA MET A 541 -23.41 21.67 11.14
C MET A 541 -22.02 22.26 11.40
N SER A 542 -21.62 22.38 12.68
CA SER A 542 -20.26 22.77 13.07
C SER A 542 -19.17 21.79 12.58
N SER A 543 -19.54 20.54 12.26
CA SER A 543 -18.64 19.55 11.65
C SER A 543 -17.99 20.03 10.35
N PHE A 544 -18.56 21.08 9.72
CA PHE A 544 -18.13 21.65 8.46
C PHE A 544 -17.55 23.08 8.58
N HIS A 545 -17.46 23.64 9.79
CA HIS A 545 -16.87 24.97 10.01
C HIS A 545 -15.32 24.92 10.03
N ASP A 546 -14.69 26.06 9.74
CA ASP A 546 -13.24 26.31 9.76
C ASP A 546 -12.36 25.66 8.67
N ILE A 547 -12.70 25.85 7.40
CA ILE A 547 -11.83 25.41 6.31
C ILE A 547 -11.68 26.57 5.33
N HIS A 548 -10.60 27.33 5.49
CA HIS A 548 -10.07 28.18 4.42
C HIS A 548 -9.61 27.26 3.29
N ILE A 549 -10.59 26.80 2.49
CA ILE A 549 -10.36 26.23 1.17
C ILE A 549 -9.99 27.43 0.31
N GLU A 550 -8.77 27.49 -0.22
CA GLU A 550 -8.49 28.38 -1.35
C GLU A 550 -9.54 28.10 -2.42
N LYS A 551 -10.44 29.06 -2.64
CA LYS A 551 -11.58 28.96 -3.57
C LYS A 551 -11.09 28.40 -4.92
N PRO A 552 -11.92 27.59 -5.61
CA PRO A 552 -12.73 28.26 -6.62
C PRO A 552 -14.18 27.75 -6.78
N VAL A 553 -14.97 28.69 -7.32
CA VAL A 553 -16.24 28.60 -8.05
C VAL A 553 -17.56 28.53 -7.26
N LYS A 554 -18.42 29.48 -7.62
CA LYS A 554 -19.79 29.71 -7.19
C LYS A 554 -20.69 28.50 -7.47
N GLU A 555 -21.58 28.25 -6.51
CA GLU A 555 -22.86 27.54 -6.58
C GLU A 555 -23.33 27.09 -7.98
N VAL A 556 -22.88 25.91 -8.42
CA VAL A 556 -23.60 25.11 -9.43
C VAL A 556 -23.50 23.62 -9.05
N HIS A 557 -24.66 23.04 -8.72
CA HIS A 557 -24.96 21.62 -8.42
C HIS A 557 -24.08 20.90 -7.38
N SER A 558 -24.45 21.02 -6.09
CA SER A 558 -23.76 20.37 -4.96
C SER A 558 -23.63 18.84 -5.09
N ALA A 559 -24.56 18.16 -5.75
CA ALA A 559 -24.51 16.70 -5.95
C ALA A 559 -23.43 16.26 -6.97
N LEU A 560 -23.19 17.05 -8.01
CA LEU A 560 -22.13 16.80 -8.98
C LEU A 560 -20.76 17.11 -8.34
N ILE A 561 -20.64 18.24 -7.65
CA ILE A 561 -19.41 18.61 -6.92
C ILE A 561 -19.06 17.58 -5.84
N GLU A 562 -20.06 17.04 -5.15
CA GLU A 562 -19.83 16.01 -4.14
C GLU A 562 -19.45 14.66 -4.76
N THR A 563 -20.05 14.26 -5.88
CA THR A 563 -19.61 13.07 -6.64
C THR A 563 -18.18 13.27 -7.18
N LEU A 564 -17.86 14.49 -7.61
CA LEU A 564 -16.53 14.99 -7.98
C LEU A 564 -15.56 15.13 -6.79
N TYR A 565 -15.99 14.98 -5.54
CA TYR A 565 -15.08 14.83 -4.39
C TYR A 565 -15.02 13.38 -3.92
N ARG A 566 -16.12 12.63 -4.08
CA ARG A 566 -16.36 11.27 -3.59
C ARG A 566 -15.56 10.20 -4.33
N TYR A 567 -15.47 10.32 -5.65
CA TYR A 567 -14.76 9.34 -6.49
C TYR A 567 -13.71 9.99 -7.36
N ARG A 568 -13.37 11.27 -7.16
CA ARG A 568 -12.46 11.95 -8.08
C ARG A 568 -11.09 11.33 -8.11
N SER A 569 -10.50 10.95 -6.99
CA SER A 569 -9.20 10.25 -7.04
C SER A 569 -9.30 8.91 -7.76
N ASP A 570 -10.37 8.14 -7.53
CA ASP A 570 -10.55 6.80 -8.12
C ASP A 570 -10.91 6.88 -9.62
N LEU A 571 -11.75 7.83 -10.01
CA LEU A 571 -12.15 8.07 -11.39
C LEU A 571 -11.08 8.83 -12.16
N GLU A 572 -10.28 9.68 -11.52
CA GLU A 572 -9.07 10.27 -12.11
C GLU A 572 -8.00 9.19 -12.29
N THR A 573 -7.90 8.24 -11.36
CA THR A 573 -7.06 7.05 -11.51
C THR A 573 -7.50 6.21 -12.71
N VAL A 574 -8.79 5.89 -12.83
CA VAL A 574 -9.34 5.16 -13.99
C VAL A 574 -9.22 5.99 -15.27
N PHE A 575 -9.54 7.28 -15.24
CA PHE A 575 -9.40 8.17 -16.38
C PHE A 575 -7.95 8.22 -16.86
N ASN A 576 -6.98 8.34 -15.96
CA ASN A 576 -5.55 8.32 -16.28
C ASN A 576 -5.03 6.95 -16.74
N ILE A 577 -5.72 5.84 -16.40
CA ILE A 577 -5.43 4.52 -17.00
C ILE A 577 -5.84 4.52 -18.47
N ILE A 578 -6.95 5.18 -18.78
CA ILE A 578 -7.53 5.20 -20.12
C ILE A 578 -6.81 6.21 -21.01
N ASP A 579 -6.66 7.44 -20.52
CA ASP A 579 -5.91 8.56 -21.09
C ASP A 579 -4.41 8.22 -21.08
N SER A 580 -4.08 7.37 -22.03
CA SER A 580 -2.79 6.75 -22.18
C SER A 580 -1.78 7.80 -22.59
N ASP A 581 -2.18 8.80 -23.37
CA ASP A 581 -1.36 9.90 -23.87
C ASP A 581 -1.30 11.14 -22.96
N HIS A 582 -2.11 11.17 -21.90
CA HIS A 582 -2.20 12.26 -20.92
C HIS A 582 -2.57 13.59 -21.56
N SER A 583 -3.34 13.55 -22.65
CA SER A 583 -3.89 14.74 -23.29
C SER A 583 -4.94 15.43 -22.42
N GLY A 584 -5.43 14.77 -21.37
CA GLY A 584 -6.54 15.24 -20.54
C GLY A 584 -7.90 14.95 -21.18
N LEU A 585 -7.91 14.18 -22.27
CA LEU A 585 -9.08 13.75 -23.02
C LEU A 585 -8.89 12.26 -23.35
N ILE A 586 -9.93 11.45 -23.19
CA ILE A 586 -9.89 10.06 -23.64
C ILE A 586 -10.31 10.03 -25.11
N SER A 587 -9.37 9.78 -26.01
CA SER A 587 -9.71 9.57 -27.41
C SER A 587 -10.52 8.27 -27.61
N MET A 588 -11.28 8.16 -28.70
CA MET A 588 -11.99 6.92 -29.04
C MET A 588 -11.03 5.74 -29.21
N GLU A 589 -9.80 6.02 -29.64
CA GLU A 589 -8.74 5.02 -29.81
C GLU A 589 -8.21 4.53 -28.46
N GLU A 590 -8.05 5.42 -27.48
CA GLU A 590 -7.67 5.08 -26.10
C GLU A 590 -8.78 4.36 -25.35
N PHE A 591 -10.03 4.81 -25.50
CA PHE A 591 -11.18 4.11 -24.93
C PHE A 591 -11.28 2.69 -25.50
N ARG A 592 -11.11 2.53 -26.82
CA ARG A 592 -11.02 1.21 -27.48
C ARG A 592 -9.79 0.44 -27.04
N ALA A 593 -8.63 1.07 -26.87
CA ALA A 593 -7.40 0.40 -26.48
C ALA A 593 -7.51 -0.13 -25.06
N MET A 594 -8.01 0.68 -24.13
CA MET A 594 -8.36 0.27 -22.77
C MET A 594 -9.37 -0.86 -22.79
N TRP A 595 -10.47 -0.75 -23.55
CA TRP A 595 -11.43 -1.84 -23.69
C TRP A 595 -10.86 -3.10 -24.33
N LYS A 596 -9.92 -2.96 -25.28
CA LYS A 596 -9.17 -4.07 -25.87
C LYS A 596 -8.19 -4.68 -24.88
N LEU A 597 -7.63 -3.88 -23.97
CA LEU A 597 -6.77 -4.32 -22.88
C LEU A 597 -7.60 -5.06 -21.83
N PHE A 598 -8.78 -4.55 -21.45
CA PHE A 598 -9.77 -5.26 -20.62
C PHE A 598 -10.23 -6.57 -21.29
N ARG A 599 -10.51 -6.54 -22.60
CA ARG A 599 -10.86 -7.73 -23.39
C ARG A 599 -9.72 -8.74 -23.48
N SER A 600 -8.49 -8.28 -23.64
CA SER A 600 -7.27 -9.09 -23.73
C SER A 600 -6.87 -9.69 -22.39
N HIS A 601 -7.14 -9.00 -21.29
CA HIS A 601 -6.68 -9.38 -19.96
C HIS A 601 -7.70 -10.22 -19.19
N TYR A 602 -8.96 -10.25 -19.66
CA TYR A 602 -10.07 -10.91 -18.96
C TYR A 602 -11.03 -11.68 -19.89
N SER A 603 -10.65 -11.91 -21.15
CA SER A 603 -11.33 -12.81 -22.10
C SER A 603 -12.84 -12.55 -22.33
N VAL A 604 -13.25 -11.27 -22.40
CA VAL A 604 -14.64 -10.86 -22.65
C VAL A 604 -14.87 -10.51 -24.14
N PRO A 605 -15.75 -11.21 -24.88
CA PRO A 605 -16.01 -10.89 -26.29
C PRO A 605 -17.07 -9.80 -26.43
N ILE A 606 -16.64 -8.55 -26.61
CA ILE A 606 -17.49 -7.44 -27.09
C ILE A 606 -17.06 -7.07 -28.52
N GLU A 607 -18.03 -6.86 -29.42
CA GLU A 607 -17.76 -6.36 -30.77
C GLU A 607 -17.36 -4.87 -30.72
N ASP A 608 -16.37 -4.48 -31.54
CA ASP A 608 -15.86 -3.10 -31.58
C ASP A 608 -16.97 -2.07 -31.83
N SER A 609 -18.08 -2.46 -32.49
CA SER A 609 -19.29 -1.65 -32.72
C SER A 609 -20.05 -1.24 -31.45
N GLN A 610 -20.03 -2.07 -30.40
CA GLN A 610 -20.70 -1.81 -29.13
C GLN A 610 -19.85 -0.92 -28.22
N VAL A 611 -18.53 -1.05 -28.29
CA VAL A 611 -17.57 -0.15 -27.63
C VAL A 611 -17.71 1.26 -28.22
N ASP A 612 -17.87 1.36 -29.54
CA ASP A 612 -18.10 2.62 -30.25
C ASP A 612 -19.40 3.29 -29.85
N TYR A 613 -20.47 2.52 -29.71
CA TYR A 613 -21.74 3.04 -29.24
C TYR A 613 -21.63 3.60 -27.82
N LEU A 614 -20.94 2.90 -26.92
CA LEU A 614 -20.74 3.33 -25.54
C LEU A 614 -19.89 4.61 -25.47
N ALA A 615 -18.80 4.66 -26.23
CA ALA A 615 -17.92 5.82 -26.25
C ALA A 615 -18.64 7.06 -26.82
N ASN A 616 -19.41 6.89 -27.91
CA ASN A 616 -20.25 7.95 -28.48
C ASN A 616 -21.42 8.38 -27.58
N ALA A 617 -21.88 7.51 -26.66
CA ALA A 617 -22.89 7.85 -25.68
C ALA A 617 -22.31 8.63 -24.47
N MET A 618 -21.01 8.48 -24.23
CA MET A 618 -20.27 9.19 -23.18
C MET A 618 -19.77 10.56 -23.65
N ASP A 619 -19.42 10.70 -24.93
CA ASP A 619 -19.10 11.97 -25.59
C ASP A 619 -20.39 12.80 -25.81
N VAL A 620 -20.72 13.63 -24.81
CA VAL A 620 -21.96 14.42 -24.80
C VAL A 620 -21.84 15.62 -25.73
N ASN A 621 -20.65 16.20 -25.85
CA ASN A 621 -20.38 17.38 -26.65
C ASN A 621 -20.12 17.05 -28.15
N LYS A 622 -19.92 15.76 -28.48
CA LYS A 622 -19.66 15.19 -29.81
C LYS A 622 -18.37 15.70 -30.46
N ASP A 623 -17.34 15.98 -29.66
CA ASP A 623 -16.03 16.41 -30.14
C ASP A 623 -15.13 15.24 -30.56
N GLY A 624 -15.60 14.00 -30.40
CA GLY A 624 -14.87 12.79 -30.77
C GLY A 624 -13.87 12.33 -29.71
N SER A 625 -13.88 12.95 -28.53
CA SER A 625 -13.10 12.56 -27.35
C SER A 625 -13.99 12.61 -26.11
N ILE A 626 -13.59 11.98 -25.02
CA ILE A 626 -14.32 11.98 -23.75
C ILE A 626 -13.51 12.76 -22.75
N ASP A 627 -13.98 13.97 -22.40
CA ASP A 627 -13.32 14.75 -21.36
C ASP A 627 -13.60 14.18 -19.95
N PHE A 628 -12.82 14.63 -18.96
CA PHE A 628 -12.96 14.14 -17.59
C PHE A 628 -14.37 14.37 -17.02
N ASN A 629 -15.02 15.50 -17.33
CA ASN A 629 -16.37 15.80 -16.85
C ASN A 629 -17.44 14.94 -17.53
N GLU A 630 -17.26 14.58 -18.80
CA GLU A 630 -18.12 13.66 -19.55
C GLU A 630 -18.00 12.24 -19.04
N PHE A 631 -16.76 11.79 -18.81
CA PHE A 631 -16.47 10.53 -18.12
C PHE A 631 -17.18 10.49 -16.76
N LEU A 632 -17.08 11.55 -15.96
CA LEU A 632 -17.75 11.67 -14.66
C LEU A 632 -19.28 11.66 -14.74
N LYS A 633 -19.87 12.31 -15.74
CA LYS A 633 -21.33 12.31 -15.95
C LYS A 633 -21.86 10.91 -16.25
N ALA A 634 -21.15 10.14 -17.07
CA ALA A 634 -21.52 8.76 -17.37
C ALA A 634 -21.60 7.90 -16.10
N PHE A 635 -20.61 8.01 -15.21
CA PHE A 635 -20.61 7.32 -13.92
C PHE A 635 -21.71 7.83 -12.97
N HIS A 636 -22.01 9.13 -12.97
CA HIS A 636 -23.07 9.70 -12.13
C HIS A 636 -24.46 9.17 -12.52
N VAL A 637 -24.74 9.02 -13.82
CA VAL A 637 -26.01 8.48 -14.32
C VAL A 637 -26.20 7.02 -13.89
N VAL A 638 -25.16 6.19 -14.00
CA VAL A 638 -25.18 4.78 -13.57
C VAL A 638 -25.43 4.66 -12.06
N HIS A 639 -24.72 5.43 -11.25
CA HIS A 639 -24.89 5.40 -9.79
C HIS A 639 -26.29 5.87 -9.35
N ARG A 640 -26.88 6.85 -10.03
CA ARG A 640 -28.26 7.30 -9.75
C ARG A 640 -29.27 6.21 -10.10
N TYR A 641 -29.04 5.48 -11.18
CA TYR A 641 -29.89 4.38 -11.63
C TYR A 641 -29.88 3.19 -10.67
N GLU A 642 -28.72 2.83 -10.11
CA GLU A 642 -28.61 1.78 -9.08
C GLU A 642 -29.28 2.16 -7.75
N LYS A 643 -29.17 3.43 -7.34
CA LYS A 643 -29.81 3.92 -6.11
C LYS A 643 -31.34 3.88 -6.24
N LEU A 644 -31.87 4.30 -7.40
CA LEU A 644 -33.29 4.19 -7.73
C LEU A 644 -33.79 2.73 -7.77
N LYS A 645 -32.98 1.77 -8.22
CA LYS A 645 -33.34 0.34 -8.16
C LYS A 645 -33.40 -0.21 -6.74
N LYS A 646 -32.52 0.24 -5.83
CA LYS A 646 -32.53 -0.17 -4.42
C LYS A 646 -33.74 0.38 -3.66
N ASP A 647 -34.17 1.60 -3.98
CA ASP A 647 -35.34 2.23 -3.35
C ASP A 647 -36.67 1.61 -3.81
N VAL A 648 -36.72 1.01 -5.00
CA VAL A 648 -37.93 0.33 -5.52
C VAL A 648 -38.13 -1.09 -4.96
N ASN A 649 -37.07 -1.72 -4.42
CA ASN A 649 -37.15 -3.08 -3.85
C ASN A 649 -37.48 -3.12 -2.34
N PHE A 650 -37.78 -1.98 -1.73
CA PHE A 650 -38.27 -1.88 -0.34
C PHE A 650 -39.60 -1.10 -0.21
N GLY A 651 -40.35 -0.98 -1.30
CA GLY A 651 -41.71 -0.43 -1.32
C GLY A 651 -42.77 -1.50 -1.15
#